data_AF-A0A139PN76-F1
#
_entry.id   AF-A0A139PN76-F1
#
_cell.length_a   1.000
_cell.length_b   1.000
_cell.length_c   1.000
_cell.angle_alpha   90.00
_cell.angle_beta   90.00
_cell.angle_gamma   90.00
#
_symmetry.space_group_name_H-M   'P 1'
#
loop_
_entity.id
_entity.type
_entity.pdbx_description
1 polymer ?
#
loop_
_entity_poly.entity_id
_entity_poly.type
_entity_poly.pdbx_seq_one_letter_code
_entity_poly.pdbx_strand_id
1 'polypeptide(L)'
;MKSFFKTYWTYFISFIIPVVIMSGVYLSQGIYWNSDTSPLLGDGFHQYVIFDVALRNILHGNGSLFYTFTSGLGLNFYALSSYYLGSFLSPLVYFFNLSNMPDAVYLTTLLKFGLIGLSTYFSLNKLFQSIPQPLKLALSTSYALMSFTVSQLEIKTWLDVFILIPLIITGLHILITQKKRLLYFTSLSILFIQNYYFGYMTALFLIFWYLCQISWDFKNRKSSFLDFVVTSFLAGMVSLMMTLPTLFDLQTHGEKLTAITKLKTDSSWYLDIFAKQFIGSFDTTKYGSIPMIFVGLLPFILTILFFTIKSIKFHVKLIYVLFFTFLITSFYIEALDLFWQGMHTPNMFLHRYAWIFSTLLIYTSSEVLNRLNEIKFWNLFVSLFLILTGFLATVYFKSHYSFLTDLNILLTLEFLLVYSLLLLAVIRKFISVNLFAILLSLFITAEISLNASSQMEGIAKEWAFASRSAYNRDVTAMETIIKQIDNPFTRTEKLQIQTGNDSMKFNYNGISQFSSVRNRSASTSLDKLGFKSSGTNLNLRYANNSILADSLFGIQYNISETPLDKYGFQEIYQKDHLTLYKNQLSLPIAFATQSIYTDVNFNNHTLDNQALFINQLANLNLDYFYPIAYDKKDNSNGLTSITSSTNEDARIDYQIEVPQNSQVYLSFANLHFTNDKQKKIDILVNGEKKTYTTDNTFNFFNLGYTEEQKTFNISVSFPGNSQVSFETPTFYRLDTQALTEAIQKIKEQPVEVSTSKNKVFATYEVKQDSSIFFTIPYDKGWSAYQDGKKLEIKQAQTGFMKVDVPKGKGTITLSFIPNGFVIGAVCSVTALLLFGIYNYKRNSSMT
;
A
#
# COMPACT_ATOMS: atom_id res chain seq x y z
N MET A 1 39.75 -12.05 -14.00
CA MET A 1 38.65 -11.32 -14.70
C MET A 1 38.16 -12.04 -15.98
N LYS A 2 39.02 -12.30 -16.99
CA LYS A 2 38.60 -12.99 -18.25
C LYS A 2 37.93 -14.37 -18.05
N SER A 3 38.44 -15.22 -17.15
CA SER A 3 37.83 -16.52 -16.84
C SER A 3 36.47 -16.41 -16.13
N PHE A 4 36.32 -15.43 -15.22
CA PHE A 4 35.05 -15.17 -14.54
C PHE A 4 33.96 -14.75 -15.53
N PHE A 5 34.26 -13.78 -16.42
CA PHE A 5 33.31 -13.39 -17.47
C PHE A 5 32.98 -14.55 -18.41
N LYS A 6 33.96 -15.36 -18.82
CA LYS A 6 33.70 -16.52 -19.69
C LYS A 6 32.72 -17.53 -19.08
N THR A 7 32.72 -17.69 -17.76
CA THR A 7 31.84 -18.65 -17.05
C THR A 7 30.50 -18.04 -16.64
N TYR A 8 30.44 -16.76 -16.28
CA TYR A 8 29.27 -16.13 -15.68
C TYR A 8 28.57 -15.07 -16.56
N TRP A 9 29.03 -14.83 -17.80
CA TRP A 9 28.44 -13.80 -18.67
C TRP A 9 26.94 -13.98 -18.91
N THR A 10 26.44 -15.21 -19.05
CA THR A 10 25.01 -15.45 -19.26
C THR A 10 24.16 -15.06 -18.06
N TYR A 11 24.68 -15.24 -16.84
CA TYR A 11 24.01 -14.75 -15.63
C TYR A 11 23.93 -13.22 -15.65
N PHE A 12 25.02 -12.54 -16.01
CA PHE A 12 25.00 -11.09 -16.17
C PHE A 12 23.99 -10.64 -17.23
N ILE A 13 23.94 -11.33 -18.38
CA ILE A 13 22.96 -11.02 -19.43
C ILE A 13 21.52 -11.26 -18.99
N SER A 14 21.25 -12.33 -18.23
CA SER A 14 19.90 -12.59 -17.70
C SER A 14 19.39 -11.48 -16.79
N PHE A 15 20.30 -10.75 -16.14
CA PHE A 15 19.99 -9.53 -15.39
C PHE A 15 19.79 -8.33 -16.31
N ILE A 16 20.67 -8.14 -17.29
CA ILE A 16 20.68 -6.94 -18.14
C ILE A 16 19.50 -6.89 -19.12
N ILE A 17 19.08 -8.02 -19.71
CA ILE A 17 18.00 -8.01 -20.73
C ILE A 17 16.69 -7.41 -20.17
N PRO A 18 16.13 -7.87 -19.03
CA PRO A 18 14.92 -7.28 -18.47
C PRO A 18 15.09 -5.80 -18.09
N VAL A 19 16.27 -5.41 -17.58
CA VAL A 19 16.58 -4.02 -17.24
C VAL A 19 16.52 -3.14 -18.49
N VAL A 20 17.17 -3.54 -19.57
CA VAL A 20 17.19 -2.77 -20.82
C VAL A 20 15.80 -2.64 -21.42
N ILE A 21 15.00 -3.71 -21.42
CA ILE A 21 13.63 -3.68 -21.92
C ILE A 21 12.78 -2.72 -21.08
N MET A 22 12.79 -2.86 -19.75
CA MET A 22 12.00 -1.99 -18.89
C MET A 22 12.47 -0.53 -18.90
N SER A 23 13.76 -0.28 -19.07
CA SER A 23 14.27 1.08 -19.33
C SER A 23 13.70 1.66 -20.61
N GLY A 24 13.62 0.86 -21.69
CA GLY A 24 12.99 1.27 -22.95
C GLY A 24 11.47 1.49 -22.81
N VAL A 25 10.78 0.63 -22.06
CA VAL A 25 9.34 0.77 -21.77
C VAL A 25 9.05 2.00 -20.91
N TYR A 26 9.89 2.31 -19.92
CA TYR A 26 9.77 3.58 -19.18
C TYR A 26 10.08 4.79 -20.06
N LEU A 27 11.11 4.69 -20.90
CA LEU A 27 11.49 5.77 -21.81
C LEU A 27 10.35 6.11 -22.78
N SER A 28 9.56 5.12 -23.24
CA SER A 28 8.39 5.37 -24.09
C SER A 28 7.28 6.15 -23.38
N GLN A 29 7.26 6.15 -22.04
CA GLN A 29 6.38 6.96 -21.21
C GLN A 29 7.03 8.29 -20.76
N GLY A 30 8.21 8.63 -21.29
CA GLY A 30 8.97 9.81 -20.88
C GLY A 30 9.61 9.69 -19.50
N ILE A 31 9.76 8.46 -18.97
CA ILE A 31 10.32 8.18 -17.64
C ILE A 31 11.76 7.71 -17.80
N TYR A 32 12.69 8.45 -17.22
CA TYR A 32 14.11 8.11 -17.11
C TYR A 32 14.72 8.84 -15.91
N TRP A 33 16.01 8.63 -15.67
CA TRP A 33 16.69 9.30 -14.55
C TRP A 33 16.55 10.82 -14.65
N ASN A 34 16.01 11.47 -13.62
CA ASN A 34 15.76 12.91 -13.56
C ASN A 34 14.77 13.47 -14.61
N SER A 35 13.90 12.63 -15.20
CA SER A 35 12.87 13.11 -16.14
C SER A 35 11.74 13.91 -15.47
N ASP A 36 11.03 14.71 -16.26
CA ASP A 36 9.85 15.48 -15.82
C ASP A 36 8.67 14.58 -15.44
N THR A 37 8.50 13.43 -16.08
CA THR A 37 7.55 12.40 -15.68
C THR A 37 8.21 11.46 -14.67
N SER A 38 7.60 11.25 -13.52
CA SER A 38 8.13 10.34 -12.49
C SER A 38 7.58 8.91 -12.67
N PRO A 39 8.23 7.87 -12.12
CA PRO A 39 7.68 6.50 -12.12
C PRO A 39 6.52 6.31 -11.12
N LEU A 40 6.04 7.39 -10.49
CA LEU A 40 5.02 7.33 -9.46
C LEU A 40 3.63 7.42 -10.07
N LEU A 41 2.76 6.50 -9.68
CA LEU A 41 1.32 6.51 -9.97
C LEU A 41 0.57 5.99 -8.73
N GLY A 42 -0.72 6.29 -8.58
CA GLY A 42 -1.57 5.74 -7.51
C GLY A 42 -0.98 5.79 -6.08
N ASP A 43 -1.07 4.68 -5.36
CA ASP A 43 -0.41 4.40 -4.07
C ASP A 43 1.12 4.53 -4.15
N GLY A 44 1.73 4.33 -5.32
CA GLY A 44 3.15 4.65 -5.57
C GLY A 44 3.49 6.11 -5.22
N PHE A 45 2.60 7.05 -5.58
CA PHE A 45 2.73 8.48 -5.27
C PHE A 45 2.24 8.82 -3.85
N HIS A 46 1.14 8.23 -3.41
CA HIS A 46 0.50 8.60 -2.14
C HIS A 46 1.03 7.86 -0.90
N GLN A 47 1.73 6.73 -1.07
CA GLN A 47 2.16 5.85 0.02
C GLN A 47 3.61 5.38 -0.14
N TYR A 48 3.93 4.56 -1.15
CA TYR A 48 5.21 3.84 -1.20
C TYR A 48 6.43 4.77 -1.19
N VAL A 49 6.47 5.79 -2.07
CA VAL A 49 7.58 6.75 -2.10
C VAL A 49 7.72 7.54 -0.80
N ILE A 50 6.62 7.81 -0.11
CA ILE A 50 6.62 8.54 1.15
C ILE A 50 7.13 7.65 2.29
N PHE A 51 6.77 6.37 2.28
CA PHE A 51 7.29 5.41 3.25
C PHE A 51 8.78 5.12 3.02
N ASP A 52 9.26 5.18 1.77
CA ASP A 52 10.70 5.17 1.46
C ASP A 52 11.42 6.37 2.09
N VAL A 53 10.83 7.58 2.02
CA VAL A 53 11.37 8.77 2.69
C VAL A 53 11.42 8.57 4.21
N ALA A 54 10.37 8.01 4.81
CA ALA A 54 10.34 7.72 6.24
C ALA A 54 11.45 6.73 6.63
N LEU A 55 11.65 5.65 5.85
CA LEU A 55 12.75 4.71 6.05
C LEU A 55 14.11 5.39 5.89
N ARG A 56 14.28 6.22 4.87
CA ARG A 56 15.49 7.01 4.63
C ARG A 56 15.82 7.88 5.85
N ASN A 57 14.85 8.57 6.43
CA ASN A 57 15.04 9.37 7.63
C ASN A 57 15.48 8.51 8.83
N ILE A 58 14.86 7.35 9.03
CA ILE A 58 15.23 6.40 10.09
C ILE A 58 16.68 5.91 9.91
N LEU A 59 17.10 5.60 8.68
CA LEU A 59 18.46 5.17 8.37
C LEU A 59 19.50 6.28 8.60
N HIS A 60 19.11 7.56 8.46
CA HIS A 60 19.92 8.73 8.84
C HIS A 60 19.82 9.09 10.33
N GLY A 61 19.18 8.25 11.15
CA GLY A 61 19.07 8.41 12.60
C GLY A 61 17.87 9.24 13.08
N ASN A 62 17.03 9.73 12.18
CA ASN A 62 15.84 10.53 12.48
C ASN A 62 14.58 9.65 12.45
N GLY A 63 14.24 9.05 13.60
CA GLY A 63 13.05 8.22 13.78
C GLY A 63 13.35 6.86 14.41
N SER A 64 12.39 5.93 14.30
CA SER A 64 12.49 4.56 14.80
C SER A 64 11.88 3.57 13.83
N LEU A 65 12.46 2.37 13.74
CA LEU A 65 11.85 1.24 13.02
C LEU A 65 10.61 0.67 13.74
N PHE A 66 10.36 1.05 15.00
CA PHE A 66 9.24 0.53 15.78
C PHE A 66 8.01 1.43 15.76
N TYR A 67 8.19 2.74 15.98
CA TYR A 67 7.08 3.68 16.09
C TYR A 67 7.41 4.99 15.40
N THR A 68 6.42 5.57 14.72
CA THR A 68 6.51 6.90 14.12
C THR A 68 5.39 7.79 14.64
N PHE A 69 5.69 9.08 14.84
CA PHE A 69 4.71 10.11 15.21
C PHE A 69 4.24 10.95 14.00
N THR A 70 4.77 10.66 12.82
CA THR A 70 4.53 11.42 11.59
C THR A 70 3.29 10.94 10.82
N SER A 71 2.40 10.15 11.43
CA SER A 71 1.17 9.66 10.80
C SER A 71 0.12 9.30 11.84
N GLY A 72 -1.10 9.81 11.70
CA GLY A 72 -2.25 9.38 12.50
C GLY A 72 -2.12 9.60 14.00
N LEU A 73 -1.44 10.67 14.45
CA LEU A 73 -0.98 10.91 15.84
C LEU A 73 0.14 9.98 16.34
N GLY A 74 0.40 8.88 15.64
CA GLY A 74 1.33 7.84 16.03
C GLY A 74 0.95 6.49 15.41
N LEU A 75 1.92 5.77 14.88
CA LEU A 75 1.71 4.50 14.21
C LEU A 75 2.83 3.50 14.49
N ASN A 76 2.46 2.22 14.62
CA ASN A 76 3.37 1.09 14.63
C ASN A 76 4.08 0.96 13.26
N PHE A 77 5.24 1.63 13.14
CA PHE A 77 6.01 1.65 11.90
C PHE A 77 6.54 0.26 11.52
N TYR A 78 6.77 -0.61 12.52
CA TYR A 78 7.24 -1.98 12.26
C TYR A 78 6.20 -2.78 11.48
N ALA A 79 4.94 -2.76 11.94
CA ALA A 79 3.83 -3.40 11.22
C ALA A 79 3.64 -2.81 9.82
N LEU A 80 3.74 -1.48 9.66
CA LEU A 80 3.70 -0.81 8.36
C LEU A 80 4.83 -1.30 7.44
N SER A 81 6.05 -1.37 7.95
CA SER A 81 7.23 -1.78 7.18
C SER A 81 7.12 -3.22 6.65
N SER A 82 6.43 -4.10 7.38
CA SER A 82 6.26 -5.50 6.99
C SER A 82 5.50 -5.70 5.67
N TYR A 83 4.67 -4.73 5.28
CA TYR A 83 3.92 -4.74 4.03
C TYR A 83 4.55 -3.84 2.96
N TYR A 84 4.98 -2.64 3.36
CA TYR A 84 5.40 -1.58 2.43
C TYR A 84 6.91 -1.50 2.18
N LEU A 85 7.75 -2.03 3.08
CA LEU A 85 9.21 -1.78 3.08
C LEU A 85 10.07 -3.04 3.27
N GLY A 86 9.48 -4.24 3.22
CA GLY A 86 10.17 -5.51 3.48
C GLY A 86 11.28 -5.90 2.48
N SER A 87 11.45 -5.17 1.37
CA SER A 87 12.47 -5.47 0.35
C SER A 87 13.90 -5.37 0.90
N PHE A 88 14.79 -6.26 0.43
CA PHE A 88 16.23 -6.19 0.72
C PHE A 88 16.91 -5.04 -0.04
N LEU A 89 16.22 -4.45 -1.02
CA LEU A 89 16.66 -3.23 -1.70
C LEU A 89 16.15 -1.96 -1.03
N SER A 90 15.22 -2.04 -0.07
CA SER A 90 14.71 -0.87 0.65
C SER A 90 15.84 -0.02 1.27
N PRO A 91 16.92 -0.58 1.84
CA PRO A 91 18.03 0.23 2.37
C PRO A 91 18.73 1.14 1.36
N LEU A 92 18.58 0.91 0.04
CA LEU A 92 19.16 1.78 -0.99
C LEU A 92 18.62 3.21 -0.94
N VAL A 93 17.43 3.43 -0.35
CA VAL A 93 16.86 4.77 -0.14
C VAL A 93 17.78 5.67 0.69
N TYR A 94 18.72 5.10 1.46
CA TYR A 94 19.73 5.85 2.20
C TYR A 94 20.50 6.86 1.35
N PHE A 95 20.79 6.50 0.09
CA PHE A 95 21.58 7.32 -0.84
C PHE A 95 20.77 8.42 -1.54
N PHE A 96 19.49 8.55 -1.21
CA PHE A 96 18.57 9.50 -1.82
C PHE A 96 18.11 10.56 -0.80
N ASN A 97 17.62 11.68 -1.32
CA ASN A 97 17.00 12.76 -0.58
C ASN A 97 15.52 12.88 -0.96
N LEU A 98 14.83 13.84 -0.34
CA LEU A 98 13.40 14.02 -0.57
C LEU A 98 13.09 14.28 -2.05
N SER A 99 13.87 15.12 -2.74
CA SER A 99 13.61 15.54 -4.13
C SER A 99 13.91 14.48 -5.19
N ASN A 100 14.88 13.58 -4.96
CA ASN A 100 15.27 12.54 -5.91
C ASN A 100 14.77 11.13 -5.54
N MET A 101 13.92 11.01 -4.52
CA MET A 101 13.28 9.73 -4.18
C MET A 101 12.53 9.07 -5.36
N PRO A 102 11.90 9.81 -6.31
CA PRO A 102 11.36 9.18 -7.52
C PRO A 102 12.41 8.43 -8.35
N ASP A 103 13.67 8.90 -8.38
CA ASP A 103 14.77 8.20 -9.05
C ASP A 103 15.17 6.92 -8.30
N ALA A 104 15.03 6.91 -6.97
CA ALA A 104 15.19 5.70 -6.17
C ALA A 104 14.15 4.64 -6.55
N VAL A 105 12.89 5.05 -6.74
CA VAL A 105 11.81 4.16 -7.20
C VAL A 105 12.12 3.63 -8.61
N TYR A 106 12.53 4.50 -9.54
CA TYR A 106 12.94 4.10 -10.89
C TYR A 106 14.06 3.04 -10.85
N LEU A 107 15.16 3.33 -10.14
CA LEU A 107 16.31 2.43 -10.05
C LEU A 107 15.94 1.10 -9.39
N THR A 108 15.29 1.15 -8.24
CA THR A 108 14.95 -0.08 -7.50
C THR A 108 14.00 -0.96 -8.29
N THR A 109 13.03 -0.40 -9.01
CA THR A 109 12.14 -1.19 -9.89
C THR A 109 12.93 -1.88 -11.01
N LEU A 110 13.83 -1.17 -11.71
CA LEU A 110 14.68 -1.77 -12.74
C LEU A 110 15.57 -2.88 -12.20
N LEU A 111 16.23 -2.65 -11.06
CA LEU A 111 17.05 -3.66 -10.39
C LEU A 111 16.24 -4.92 -10.06
N LYS A 112 14.98 -4.77 -9.62
CA LYS A 112 14.11 -5.92 -9.34
C LYS A 112 13.80 -6.72 -10.60
N PHE A 113 13.44 -6.10 -11.72
CA PHE A 113 13.24 -6.81 -12.99
C PHE A 113 14.49 -7.59 -13.42
N GLY A 114 15.68 -6.99 -13.29
CA GLY A 114 16.94 -7.69 -13.55
C GLY A 114 17.17 -8.87 -12.59
N LEU A 115 16.91 -8.70 -11.30
CA LEU A 115 17.08 -9.77 -10.31
C LEU A 115 16.08 -10.92 -10.52
N ILE A 116 14.85 -10.64 -10.97
CA ILE A 116 13.88 -11.68 -11.36
C ILE A 116 14.41 -12.49 -12.55
N GLY A 117 14.94 -11.80 -13.57
CA GLY A 117 15.58 -12.46 -14.71
C GLY A 117 16.76 -13.34 -14.28
N LEU A 118 17.64 -12.81 -13.41
CA LEU A 118 18.79 -13.52 -12.87
C LEU A 118 18.41 -14.77 -12.07
N SER A 119 17.47 -14.66 -11.15
CA SER A 119 17.05 -15.79 -10.30
C SER A 119 16.33 -16.86 -11.13
N THR A 120 15.54 -16.45 -12.11
CA THR A 120 14.88 -17.37 -13.05
C THR A 120 15.88 -18.10 -13.92
N TYR A 121 16.84 -17.39 -14.50
CA TYR A 121 17.90 -18.00 -15.30
C TYR A 121 18.75 -18.96 -14.46
N PHE A 122 19.07 -18.61 -13.21
CA PHE A 122 19.72 -19.52 -12.27
C PHE A 122 18.92 -20.81 -12.07
N SER A 123 17.61 -20.70 -11.84
CA SER A 123 16.71 -21.84 -11.69
C SER A 123 16.70 -22.72 -12.94
N LEU A 124 16.45 -22.12 -14.11
CA LEU A 124 16.38 -22.84 -15.38
C LEU A 124 17.70 -23.53 -15.73
N ASN A 125 18.84 -22.87 -15.49
CA ASN A 125 20.15 -23.44 -15.74
C ASN A 125 20.47 -24.61 -14.80
N LYS A 126 19.97 -24.57 -13.55
CA LYS A 126 20.18 -25.64 -12.57
C LYS A 126 19.30 -26.85 -12.84
N LEU A 127 18.05 -26.65 -13.23
CA LEU A 127 17.04 -27.70 -13.37
C LEU A 127 17.01 -28.33 -14.77
N PHE A 128 17.29 -27.56 -15.83
CA PHE A 128 17.11 -27.99 -17.21
C PHE A 128 18.40 -27.87 -18.01
N GLN A 129 19.33 -28.80 -17.80
CA GLN A 129 20.69 -28.70 -18.37
C GLN A 129 20.70 -28.79 -19.91
N SER A 130 19.78 -29.54 -20.52
CA SER A 130 19.77 -29.76 -21.98
C SER A 130 19.20 -28.58 -22.79
N ILE A 131 18.55 -27.60 -22.14
CA ILE A 131 18.02 -26.43 -22.85
C ILE A 131 19.18 -25.50 -23.28
N PRO A 132 19.25 -25.09 -24.56
CA PRO A 132 20.22 -24.12 -25.03
C PRO A 132 20.19 -22.80 -24.24
N GLN A 133 21.35 -22.20 -24.05
CA GLN A 133 21.48 -20.98 -23.25
C GLN A 133 20.64 -19.79 -23.74
N PRO A 134 20.52 -19.50 -25.05
CA PRO A 134 19.65 -18.43 -25.53
C PRO A 134 18.19 -18.61 -25.09
N LEU A 135 17.66 -19.84 -25.15
CA LEU A 135 16.28 -20.12 -24.76
C LEU A 135 16.06 -19.97 -23.25
N LYS A 136 17.05 -20.37 -22.43
CA LYS A 136 17.00 -20.12 -20.98
C LYS A 136 16.95 -18.62 -20.68
N LEU A 137 17.75 -17.81 -21.39
CA LEU A 137 17.72 -16.35 -21.27
C LEU A 137 16.34 -15.81 -21.67
N ALA A 138 15.80 -16.23 -22.81
CA ALA A 138 14.49 -15.79 -23.29
C ALA A 138 13.35 -16.16 -22.33
N LEU A 139 13.32 -17.39 -21.80
CA LEU A 139 12.32 -17.80 -20.80
C LEU A 139 12.48 -17.04 -19.47
N SER A 140 13.73 -16.73 -19.06
CA SER A 140 13.96 -15.91 -17.87
C SER A 140 13.47 -14.47 -18.04
N THR A 141 13.65 -13.89 -19.24
CA THR A 141 13.10 -12.58 -19.60
C THR A 141 11.57 -12.61 -19.64
N SER A 142 11.00 -13.67 -20.21
CA SER A 142 9.55 -13.91 -20.28
C SER A 142 8.90 -13.99 -18.89
N TYR A 143 9.54 -14.64 -17.91
CA TYR A 143 9.07 -14.64 -16.52
C TYR A 143 9.23 -13.27 -15.86
N ALA A 144 10.39 -12.61 -16.05
CA ALA A 144 10.65 -11.29 -15.47
C ALA A 144 9.62 -10.25 -15.91
N LEU A 145 9.21 -10.30 -17.18
CA LEU A 145 8.30 -9.36 -17.83
C LEU A 145 6.88 -9.93 -18.01
N MET A 146 6.49 -10.93 -17.21
CA MET A 146 5.13 -11.46 -17.24
C MET A 146 4.11 -10.34 -16.99
N SER A 147 2.91 -10.43 -17.57
CA SER A 147 1.92 -9.35 -17.42
C SER A 147 1.61 -9.04 -15.96
N PHE A 148 1.69 -10.03 -15.05
CA PHE A 148 1.52 -9.80 -13.62
C PHE A 148 2.62 -8.88 -13.03
N THR A 149 3.91 -9.07 -13.34
CA THR A 149 4.96 -8.20 -12.76
C THR A 149 4.89 -6.79 -13.32
N VAL A 150 4.59 -6.65 -14.62
CA VAL A 150 4.50 -5.33 -15.27
C VAL A 150 3.25 -4.59 -14.82
N SER A 151 2.07 -5.22 -14.81
CA SER A 151 0.81 -4.58 -14.37
C SER A 151 0.81 -4.12 -12.91
N GLN A 152 1.71 -4.65 -12.08
CA GLN A 152 1.78 -4.40 -10.64
C GLN A 152 3.02 -3.58 -10.24
N LEU A 153 3.72 -2.97 -11.19
CA LEU A 153 5.01 -2.29 -10.95
C LEU A 153 4.94 -1.16 -9.91
N GLU A 154 3.76 -0.55 -9.74
CA GLU A 154 3.48 0.47 -8.73
C GLU A 154 3.72 -0.08 -7.32
N ILE A 155 3.34 -1.33 -7.09
CA ILE A 155 3.53 -2.04 -5.82
C ILE A 155 4.89 -2.73 -5.84
N LYS A 156 5.94 -1.91 -5.81
CA LYS A 156 7.32 -2.37 -6.04
C LYS A 156 7.77 -3.47 -5.09
N THR A 157 7.22 -3.60 -3.88
CA THR A 157 7.60 -4.66 -2.92
C THR A 157 7.11 -6.04 -3.31
N TRP A 158 6.10 -6.15 -4.18
CA TRP A 158 5.65 -7.45 -4.69
C TRP A 158 6.65 -8.04 -5.66
N LEU A 159 7.44 -7.21 -6.35
CA LEU A 159 8.47 -7.69 -7.29
C LEU A 159 9.55 -8.53 -6.60
N ASP A 160 9.82 -8.31 -5.31
CA ASP A 160 10.77 -9.13 -4.54
C ASP A 160 10.34 -10.60 -4.45
N VAL A 161 9.04 -10.87 -4.43
CA VAL A 161 8.48 -12.23 -4.41
C VAL A 161 8.96 -13.01 -5.63
N PHE A 162 8.95 -12.39 -6.81
CA PHE A 162 9.33 -13.02 -8.07
C PHE A 162 10.83 -13.20 -8.24
N ILE A 163 11.65 -12.49 -7.44
CA ILE A 163 13.07 -12.80 -7.30
C ILE A 163 13.23 -14.12 -6.55
N LEU A 164 12.42 -14.36 -5.51
CA LEU A 164 12.52 -15.50 -4.61
C LEU A 164 11.87 -16.78 -5.14
N ILE A 165 10.75 -16.71 -5.86
CA ILE A 165 10.02 -17.90 -6.35
C ILE A 165 10.92 -18.88 -7.14
N PRO A 166 11.76 -18.44 -8.11
CA PRO A 166 12.67 -19.34 -8.80
C PRO A 166 13.70 -20.01 -7.89
N LEU A 167 14.19 -19.30 -6.87
CA LEU A 167 15.11 -19.83 -5.86
C LEU A 167 14.44 -20.86 -4.96
N ILE A 168 13.18 -20.61 -4.56
CA ILE A 168 12.36 -21.53 -3.76
C ILE A 168 12.09 -22.81 -4.55
N ILE A 169 11.68 -22.71 -5.82
CA ILE A 169 11.42 -23.87 -6.69
C ILE A 169 12.69 -24.72 -6.86
N THR A 170 13.83 -24.06 -7.13
CA THR A 170 15.14 -24.73 -7.24
C THR A 170 15.53 -25.40 -5.92
N GLY A 171 15.37 -24.68 -4.81
CA GLY A 171 15.65 -25.16 -3.47
C GLY A 171 14.82 -26.39 -3.13
N LEU A 172 13.51 -26.37 -3.42
CA LEU A 172 12.63 -27.50 -3.18
C LEU A 172 13.03 -28.71 -4.03
N HIS A 173 13.35 -28.50 -5.31
CA HIS A 173 13.81 -29.58 -6.17
C HIS A 173 15.10 -30.22 -5.64
N ILE A 174 16.07 -29.40 -5.21
CA ILE A 174 17.32 -29.85 -4.60
C ILE A 174 17.08 -30.58 -3.27
N LEU A 175 16.13 -30.11 -2.45
CA LEU A 175 15.73 -30.79 -1.21
C LEU A 175 15.16 -32.18 -1.51
N ILE A 176 14.27 -32.29 -2.51
CA ILE A 176 13.62 -33.55 -2.87
C ILE A 176 14.63 -34.56 -3.42
N THR A 177 15.48 -34.12 -4.36
CA THR A 177 16.36 -34.99 -5.16
C THR A 177 17.74 -35.21 -4.56
N GLN A 178 18.32 -34.19 -3.91
CA GLN A 178 19.69 -34.23 -3.37
C GLN A 178 19.73 -34.12 -1.84
N LYS A 179 18.57 -34.03 -1.18
CA LYS A 179 18.45 -33.91 0.28
C LYS A 179 19.15 -32.70 0.89
N LYS A 180 19.44 -31.66 0.10
CA LYS A 180 20.04 -30.40 0.57
C LYS A 180 18.95 -29.37 0.83
N ARG A 181 18.86 -28.87 2.07
CA ARG A 181 17.72 -28.08 2.57
C ARG A 181 17.95 -26.57 2.55
N LEU A 182 19.21 -26.13 2.53
CA LEU A 182 19.61 -24.74 2.79
C LEU A 182 18.93 -23.73 1.86
N LEU A 183 19.03 -23.91 0.53
CA LEU A 183 18.46 -22.95 -0.43
C LEU A 183 16.94 -22.81 -0.28
N TYR A 184 16.24 -23.93 -0.04
CA TYR A 184 14.79 -23.91 0.17
C TYR A 184 14.43 -23.16 1.46
N PHE A 185 15.10 -23.50 2.56
CA PHE A 185 14.89 -22.85 3.86
C PHE A 185 15.13 -21.35 3.80
N THR A 186 16.27 -20.92 3.26
CA THR A 186 16.66 -19.50 3.26
C THR A 186 15.74 -18.67 2.37
N SER A 187 15.47 -19.14 1.14
CA SER A 187 14.62 -18.40 0.20
C SER A 187 13.17 -18.29 0.69
N LEU A 188 12.62 -19.36 1.28
CA LEU A 188 11.27 -19.34 1.85
C LEU A 188 11.18 -18.47 3.12
N SER A 189 12.18 -18.53 4.00
CA SER A 189 12.23 -17.70 5.21
C SER A 189 12.26 -16.21 4.85
N ILE A 190 13.09 -15.84 3.87
CA ILE A 190 13.17 -14.46 3.37
C ILE A 190 11.81 -14.05 2.80
N LEU A 191 11.15 -14.88 1.99
CA LEU A 191 9.85 -14.53 1.42
C LEU A 191 8.82 -14.16 2.51
N PHE A 192 8.69 -14.97 3.56
CA PHE A 192 7.74 -14.68 4.64
C PHE A 192 8.10 -13.42 5.43
N ILE A 193 9.39 -13.12 5.61
CA ILE A 193 9.84 -11.89 6.27
C ILE A 193 9.53 -10.65 5.40
N GLN A 194 9.74 -10.75 4.09
CA GLN A 194 9.55 -9.61 3.18
C GLN A 194 8.10 -9.35 2.82
N ASN A 195 7.31 -10.42 2.68
CA ASN A 195 5.93 -10.33 2.23
C ASN A 195 5.13 -11.54 2.71
N TYR A 196 4.54 -11.44 3.89
CA TYR A 196 3.72 -12.51 4.47
C TYR A 196 2.47 -12.83 3.63
N TYR A 197 1.94 -11.82 2.91
CA TYR A 197 0.76 -11.97 2.07
C TYR A 197 1.00 -12.93 0.90
N PHE A 198 2.06 -12.70 0.11
CA PHE A 198 2.49 -13.66 -0.92
C PHE A 198 3.14 -14.92 -0.33
N GLY A 199 3.69 -14.85 0.87
CA GLY A 199 4.17 -16.01 1.63
C GLY A 199 3.08 -17.04 1.86
N TYR A 200 1.87 -16.63 2.25
CA TYR A 200 0.70 -17.51 2.37
C TYR A 200 0.35 -18.21 1.05
N MET A 201 0.21 -17.45 -0.05
CA MET A 201 -0.07 -18.00 -1.38
C MET A 201 1.01 -18.98 -1.83
N THR A 202 2.27 -18.66 -1.52
CA THR A 202 3.42 -19.50 -1.87
C THR A 202 3.44 -20.79 -1.06
N ALA A 203 3.04 -20.77 0.22
CA ALA A 203 2.92 -21.99 1.02
C ALA A 203 1.91 -22.96 0.41
N LEU A 204 0.74 -22.46 -0.02
CA LEU A 204 -0.27 -23.25 -0.72
C LEU A 204 0.28 -23.79 -2.05
N PHE A 205 0.88 -22.91 -2.87
CA PHE A 205 1.53 -23.30 -4.12
C PHE A 205 2.55 -24.44 -3.91
N LEU A 206 3.36 -24.36 -2.86
CA LEU A 206 4.42 -25.35 -2.58
C LEU A 206 3.87 -26.73 -2.22
N ILE A 207 2.68 -26.82 -1.61
CA ILE A 207 2.02 -28.10 -1.37
C ILE A 207 1.69 -28.77 -2.71
N PHE A 208 1.01 -28.05 -3.61
CA PHE A 208 0.67 -28.59 -4.94
C PHE A 208 1.92 -28.84 -5.80
N TRP A 209 2.90 -27.93 -5.75
CA TRP A 209 4.15 -28.09 -6.47
C TRP A 209 4.96 -29.29 -5.97
N TYR A 210 4.98 -29.55 -4.66
CA TYR A 210 5.59 -30.76 -4.09
C TYR A 210 4.90 -32.02 -4.65
N LEU A 211 3.56 -32.05 -4.72
CA LEU A 211 2.81 -33.15 -5.34
C LEU A 211 3.19 -33.36 -6.81
N CYS A 212 3.31 -32.28 -7.59
CA CYS A 212 3.82 -32.34 -8.95
C CYS A 212 5.23 -32.95 -9.00
N GLN A 213 6.14 -32.51 -8.12
CA GLN A 213 7.52 -32.98 -8.09
C GLN A 213 7.64 -34.46 -7.68
N ILE A 214 6.87 -34.95 -6.71
CA ILE A 214 6.91 -36.37 -6.34
C ILE A 214 6.30 -37.27 -7.42
N SER A 215 5.34 -36.77 -8.21
CA SER A 215 4.67 -37.57 -9.26
C SER A 215 5.65 -38.11 -10.31
N TRP A 216 6.76 -37.39 -10.56
CA TRP A 216 7.80 -37.82 -11.50
C TRP A 216 8.52 -39.10 -11.08
N ASP A 217 8.70 -39.30 -9.77
CA ASP A 217 9.38 -40.46 -9.19
C ASP A 217 8.94 -40.69 -7.74
N PHE A 218 7.73 -41.21 -7.57
CA PHE A 218 7.09 -41.35 -6.25
C PHE A 218 7.92 -42.22 -5.30
N LYS A 219 8.51 -43.32 -5.80
CA LYS A 219 9.21 -44.31 -4.98
C LYS A 219 10.41 -43.68 -4.26
N ASN A 220 11.23 -42.91 -4.98
CA ASN A 220 12.44 -42.31 -4.41
C ASN A 220 12.15 -40.97 -3.72
N ARG A 221 11.23 -40.16 -4.28
CA ARG A 221 10.98 -38.80 -3.80
C ARG A 221 10.09 -38.74 -2.56
N LYS A 222 9.23 -39.72 -2.28
CA LYS A 222 8.34 -39.71 -1.08
C LYS A 222 9.10 -39.58 0.25
N SER A 223 10.34 -40.07 0.30
CA SER A 223 11.22 -39.95 1.47
C SER A 223 11.54 -38.50 1.86
N SER A 224 11.35 -37.54 0.94
CA SER A 224 11.55 -36.12 1.20
C SER A 224 10.39 -35.44 1.95
N PHE A 225 9.28 -36.14 2.20
CA PHE A 225 8.08 -35.54 2.82
C PHE A 225 8.40 -34.87 4.17
N LEU A 226 9.13 -35.57 5.04
CA LEU A 226 9.51 -35.04 6.35
C LEU A 226 10.47 -33.83 6.19
N ASP A 227 11.40 -33.89 5.23
CA ASP A 227 12.30 -32.77 4.94
C ASP A 227 11.52 -31.54 4.45
N PHE A 228 10.52 -31.74 3.59
CA PHE A 228 9.65 -30.67 3.12
C PHE A 228 8.90 -30.04 4.29
N VAL A 229 8.11 -30.82 5.03
CA VAL A 229 7.27 -30.32 6.14
C VAL A 229 8.10 -29.61 7.21
N VAL A 230 9.16 -30.24 7.71
CA VAL A 230 9.99 -29.65 8.78
C VAL A 230 10.70 -28.39 8.29
N THR A 231 11.23 -28.38 7.08
CA THR A 231 11.93 -27.20 6.55
C THR A 231 10.96 -26.05 6.28
N SER A 232 9.78 -26.31 5.72
CA SER A 232 8.74 -25.29 5.50
C SER A 232 8.24 -24.72 6.83
N PHE A 233 7.98 -25.58 7.82
CA PHE A 233 7.52 -25.15 9.14
C PHE A 233 8.56 -24.26 9.84
N LEU A 234 9.83 -24.69 9.87
CA LEU A 234 10.90 -23.89 10.46
C LEU A 234 11.11 -22.57 9.70
N ALA A 235 10.99 -22.55 8.37
CA ALA A 235 11.07 -21.31 7.60
C ALA A 235 9.93 -20.33 7.95
N GLY A 236 8.71 -20.84 8.11
CA GLY A 236 7.58 -20.05 8.61
C GLY A 236 7.82 -19.52 10.03
N MET A 237 8.32 -20.36 10.94
CA MET A 237 8.66 -19.94 12.30
C MET A 237 9.76 -18.86 12.36
N VAL A 238 10.76 -18.91 11.48
CA VAL A 238 11.79 -17.86 11.37
C VAL A 238 11.18 -16.51 11.06
N SER A 239 10.07 -16.46 10.32
CA SER A 239 9.40 -15.20 10.00
C SER A 239 8.64 -14.56 11.16
N LEU A 240 8.42 -15.28 12.27
CA LEU A 240 7.57 -14.81 13.38
C LEU A 240 8.05 -13.50 14.02
N MET A 241 9.35 -13.19 13.96
CA MET A 241 9.89 -11.88 14.34
C MET A 241 9.23 -10.71 13.59
N MET A 242 8.82 -10.91 12.33
CA MET A 242 8.11 -9.92 11.52
C MET A 242 6.59 -10.18 11.53
N THR A 243 6.17 -11.42 11.31
CA THR A 243 4.76 -11.75 11.06
C THR A 243 3.90 -11.76 12.32
N LEU A 244 4.46 -12.09 13.49
CA LEU A 244 3.69 -12.12 14.74
C LEU A 244 3.29 -10.72 15.21
N PRO A 245 4.18 -9.70 15.23
CA PRO A 245 3.79 -8.33 15.49
C PRO A 245 2.72 -7.80 14.54
N THR A 246 2.88 -8.05 13.24
CA THR A 246 1.90 -7.62 12.24
C THR A 246 0.55 -8.30 12.44
N LEU A 247 0.53 -9.60 12.76
CA LEU A 247 -0.70 -10.32 13.05
C LEU A 247 -1.45 -9.71 14.24
N PHE A 248 -0.75 -9.44 15.34
CA PHE A 248 -1.36 -8.83 16.53
C PHE A 248 -1.82 -7.40 16.29
N ASP A 249 -1.11 -6.64 15.47
CA ASP A 249 -1.53 -5.29 15.05
C ASP A 249 -2.84 -5.34 14.25
N LEU A 250 -2.91 -6.19 13.21
CA LEU A 250 -4.11 -6.34 12.37
C LEU A 250 -5.32 -6.87 13.16
N GLN A 251 -5.10 -7.83 14.07
CA GLN A 251 -6.16 -8.36 14.94
C GLN A 251 -6.69 -7.31 15.91
N THR A 252 -5.79 -6.52 16.52
CA THR A 252 -6.17 -5.47 17.48
C THR A 252 -7.04 -4.40 16.80
N HIS A 253 -6.79 -4.14 15.52
CA HIS A 253 -7.53 -3.15 14.74
C HIS A 253 -8.62 -3.76 13.83
N GLY A 254 -9.09 -4.98 14.10
CA GLY A 254 -10.40 -5.46 13.62
C GLY A 254 -10.55 -5.61 12.09
N GLU A 255 -9.51 -6.00 11.36
CA GLU A 255 -9.68 -6.48 9.99
C GLU A 255 -10.56 -7.74 9.98
N LYS A 256 -11.62 -7.74 9.16
CA LYS A 256 -12.63 -8.82 9.10
C LYS A 256 -12.46 -9.63 7.83
N LEU A 257 -12.76 -10.93 7.92
CA LEU A 257 -12.83 -11.80 6.75
C LEU A 257 -14.05 -11.45 5.89
N THR A 258 -13.93 -11.63 4.59
CA THR A 258 -15.01 -11.39 3.64
C THR A 258 -15.97 -12.59 3.61
N ALA A 259 -17.27 -12.31 3.69
CA ALA A 259 -18.29 -13.33 3.51
C ALA A 259 -18.39 -13.73 2.04
N ILE A 260 -18.57 -15.02 1.79
CA ILE A 260 -18.88 -15.55 0.45
C ILE A 260 -20.35 -15.27 0.19
N THR A 261 -20.64 -14.49 -0.85
CA THR A 261 -22.01 -14.04 -1.19
C THR A 261 -22.47 -14.49 -2.57
N LYS A 262 -21.53 -14.88 -3.43
CA LYS A 262 -21.77 -15.27 -4.82
C LYS A 262 -21.10 -16.62 -5.10
N LEU A 263 -21.64 -17.35 -6.07
CA LEU A 263 -21.01 -18.59 -6.55
C LEU A 263 -19.83 -18.28 -7.48
N LYS A 264 -19.98 -17.25 -8.31
CA LYS A 264 -19.05 -16.90 -9.39
C LYS A 264 -18.35 -15.58 -9.08
N THR A 265 -17.07 -15.50 -9.39
CA THR A 265 -16.30 -14.24 -9.28
C THR A 265 -16.80 -13.20 -10.28
N ASP A 266 -16.90 -11.96 -9.84
CA ASP A 266 -17.36 -10.84 -10.68
C ASP A 266 -16.50 -10.70 -11.95
N SER A 267 -17.12 -10.27 -13.05
CA SER A 267 -16.51 -10.07 -14.38
C SER A 267 -15.94 -11.31 -15.10
N SER A 268 -15.92 -12.50 -14.47
CA SER A 268 -15.34 -13.69 -15.10
C SER A 268 -16.17 -14.26 -16.27
N TRP A 269 -15.53 -14.74 -17.34
CA TRP A 269 -16.15 -15.37 -18.52
C TRP A 269 -15.37 -16.58 -19.06
N TYR A 270 -16.06 -17.44 -19.83
CA TYR A 270 -15.57 -18.79 -20.14
C TYR A 270 -14.23 -18.88 -20.88
N LEU A 271 -13.82 -17.81 -21.57
CA LEU A 271 -12.58 -17.79 -22.36
C LEU A 271 -11.54 -16.82 -21.79
N ASP A 272 -11.67 -16.36 -20.54
CA ASP A 272 -10.74 -15.38 -19.93
C ASP A 272 -9.29 -15.84 -20.04
N ILE A 273 -9.03 -17.13 -19.86
CA ILE A 273 -7.68 -17.70 -20.00
C ILE A 273 -7.12 -17.40 -21.39
N PHE A 274 -7.88 -17.66 -22.46
CA PHE A 274 -7.43 -17.39 -23.82
C PHE A 274 -7.38 -15.89 -24.11
N ALA A 275 -8.37 -15.11 -23.65
CA ALA A 275 -8.38 -13.65 -23.80
C ALA A 275 -7.15 -12.98 -23.16
N LYS A 276 -6.67 -13.51 -22.04
CA LYS A 276 -5.45 -13.07 -21.37
C LYS A 276 -4.17 -13.68 -21.92
N GLN A 277 -4.26 -14.57 -22.90
CA GLN A 277 -3.09 -15.03 -23.66
C GLN A 277 -2.83 -14.21 -24.94
N PHE A 278 -3.64 -13.21 -25.29
CA PHE A 278 -3.34 -12.29 -26.40
C PHE A 278 -2.22 -11.31 -26.01
N ILE A 279 -1.32 -11.04 -26.96
CA ILE A 279 -0.23 -10.08 -26.78
C ILE A 279 -0.81 -8.69 -26.49
N GLY A 280 -0.38 -8.08 -25.38
CA GLY A 280 -0.81 -6.75 -24.96
C GLY A 280 -2.23 -6.69 -24.40
N SER A 281 -2.80 -7.84 -24.03
CA SER A 281 -4.12 -7.92 -23.38
C SER A 281 -4.11 -7.25 -22.00
N PHE A 282 -4.75 -6.08 -21.90
CA PHE A 282 -4.88 -5.30 -20.67
C PHE A 282 -6.31 -4.78 -20.55
N ASP A 283 -7.02 -5.18 -19.49
CA ASP A 283 -8.37 -4.71 -19.19
C ASP A 283 -8.32 -3.55 -18.19
N THR A 284 -7.88 -3.80 -16.96
CA THR A 284 -7.80 -2.85 -15.86
C THR A 284 -7.01 -3.48 -14.71
N THR A 285 -6.43 -2.65 -13.87
CA THR A 285 -5.87 -3.04 -12.56
C THR A 285 -6.77 -2.64 -11.39
N LYS A 286 -7.89 -1.98 -11.67
CA LYS A 286 -8.91 -1.56 -10.69
C LYS A 286 -9.92 -2.69 -10.43
N TYR A 287 -11.20 -2.36 -10.39
CA TYR A 287 -12.27 -3.32 -10.13
C TYR A 287 -12.69 -4.04 -11.43
N GLY A 288 -13.08 -5.31 -11.30
CA GLY A 288 -13.55 -6.12 -12.43
C GLY A 288 -12.45 -6.65 -13.35
N SER A 289 -11.18 -6.58 -12.94
CA SER A 289 -10.06 -7.16 -13.69
C SER A 289 -10.10 -8.69 -13.67
N ILE A 290 -9.89 -9.32 -14.82
CA ILE A 290 -9.65 -10.77 -14.92
C ILE A 290 -8.13 -11.09 -14.81
N PRO A 291 -7.73 -12.35 -14.51
CA PRO A 291 -6.36 -12.68 -14.10
C PRO A 291 -5.25 -12.29 -15.10
N MET A 292 -4.22 -11.58 -14.64
CA MET A 292 -3.05 -11.21 -15.45
C MET A 292 -2.05 -12.38 -15.55
N ILE A 293 -2.17 -13.21 -16.59
CA ILE A 293 -1.47 -14.52 -16.67
C ILE A 293 -0.50 -14.69 -17.84
N PHE A 294 -0.36 -13.71 -18.73
CA PHE A 294 0.49 -13.82 -19.92
C PHE A 294 1.99 -13.88 -19.57
N VAL A 295 2.70 -14.82 -20.19
CA VAL A 295 4.17 -14.94 -20.16
C VAL A 295 4.78 -15.07 -21.56
N GLY A 296 3.98 -15.00 -22.63
CA GLY A 296 4.40 -15.30 -24.00
C GLY A 296 3.66 -16.49 -24.58
N LEU A 297 3.38 -16.45 -25.88
CA LEU A 297 2.67 -17.50 -26.59
C LEU A 297 3.46 -18.79 -26.67
N LEU A 298 4.79 -18.72 -26.78
CA LEU A 298 5.61 -19.93 -26.83
C LEU A 298 5.51 -20.76 -25.53
N PRO A 299 5.72 -20.22 -24.32
CA PRO A 299 5.48 -20.97 -23.09
C PRO A 299 4.07 -21.59 -23.02
N PHE A 300 3.05 -20.90 -23.54
CA PHE A 300 1.68 -21.41 -23.62
C PHE A 300 1.57 -22.61 -24.57
N ILE A 301 2.09 -22.51 -25.80
CA ILE A 301 2.15 -23.61 -26.78
C ILE A 301 2.88 -24.82 -26.21
N LEU A 302 4.05 -24.60 -25.62
CA LEU A 302 4.88 -25.65 -25.04
C LEU A 302 4.20 -26.31 -23.83
N THR A 303 3.39 -25.57 -23.07
CA THR A 303 2.62 -26.16 -21.97
C THR A 303 1.52 -27.08 -22.47
N ILE A 304 0.81 -26.76 -23.56
CA ILE A 304 -0.14 -27.70 -24.16
C ILE A 304 0.60 -28.94 -24.70
N LEU A 305 1.76 -28.74 -25.32
CA LEU A 305 2.61 -29.82 -25.81
C LEU A 305 3.05 -30.79 -24.70
N PHE A 306 3.29 -30.32 -23.48
CA PHE A 306 3.64 -31.14 -22.30
C PHE A 306 2.69 -32.34 -22.14
N PHE A 307 1.39 -32.13 -22.33
CA PHE A 307 0.37 -33.17 -22.17
C PHE A 307 0.35 -34.17 -23.33
N THR A 308 0.98 -33.87 -24.46
CA THR A 308 1.03 -34.75 -25.64
C THR A 308 2.31 -35.61 -25.73
N ILE A 309 3.39 -35.24 -25.03
CA ILE A 309 4.68 -35.95 -25.09
C ILE A 309 4.60 -37.34 -24.44
N LYS A 310 5.06 -38.38 -25.12
CA LYS A 310 4.89 -39.77 -24.66
C LYS A 310 5.79 -40.15 -23.47
N SER A 311 7.00 -39.60 -23.35
CA SER A 311 7.93 -39.91 -22.25
C SER A 311 7.43 -39.42 -20.89
N ILE A 312 6.57 -38.41 -20.88
CA ILE A 312 5.95 -37.90 -19.67
C ILE A 312 4.81 -38.85 -19.30
N LYS A 313 4.96 -39.53 -18.16
CA LYS A 313 4.02 -40.55 -17.70
C LYS A 313 2.62 -39.97 -17.48
N PHE A 314 1.59 -40.77 -17.74
CA PHE A 314 0.19 -40.33 -17.61
C PHE A 314 -0.14 -39.75 -16.23
N HIS A 315 0.30 -40.38 -15.14
CA HIS A 315 0.04 -39.86 -13.79
C HIS A 315 0.70 -38.51 -13.53
N VAL A 316 1.89 -38.24 -14.09
CA VAL A 316 2.53 -36.93 -14.00
C VAL A 316 1.64 -35.88 -14.68
N LYS A 317 1.22 -36.17 -15.91
CA LYS A 317 0.29 -35.29 -16.66
C LYS A 317 -0.98 -35.03 -15.87
N LEU A 318 -1.59 -36.08 -15.31
CA LEU A 318 -2.82 -35.99 -14.53
C LEU A 318 -2.67 -35.04 -13.33
N ILE A 319 -1.58 -35.13 -12.56
CA ILE A 319 -1.33 -34.23 -11.43
C ILE A 319 -1.18 -32.77 -11.89
N TYR A 320 -0.47 -32.53 -12.99
CA TYR A 320 -0.38 -31.16 -13.55
C TYR A 320 -1.72 -30.65 -14.08
N VAL A 321 -2.52 -31.50 -14.75
CA VAL A 321 -3.89 -31.14 -15.20
C VAL A 321 -4.74 -30.75 -13.99
N LEU A 322 -4.77 -31.58 -12.95
CA LEU A 322 -5.53 -31.28 -11.73
C LEU A 322 -5.11 -29.94 -11.12
N PHE A 323 -3.81 -29.63 -11.12
CA PHE A 323 -3.34 -28.36 -10.58
C PHE A 323 -3.73 -27.16 -11.46
N PHE A 324 -3.57 -27.25 -12.78
CA PHE A 324 -4.04 -26.22 -13.71
C PHE A 324 -5.56 -26.01 -13.60
N THR A 325 -6.33 -27.09 -13.56
CA THR A 325 -7.79 -27.03 -13.39
C THR A 325 -8.15 -26.37 -12.08
N PHE A 326 -7.51 -26.72 -10.95
CA PHE A 326 -7.77 -26.08 -9.67
C PHE A 326 -7.53 -24.56 -9.71
N LEU A 327 -6.42 -24.11 -10.31
CA LEU A 327 -6.13 -22.69 -10.47
C LEU A 327 -7.13 -21.98 -11.37
N ILE A 328 -7.45 -22.57 -12.54
CA ILE A 328 -8.43 -22.02 -13.48
C ILE A 328 -9.78 -21.90 -12.80
N THR A 329 -10.28 -22.97 -12.18
CA THR A 329 -11.53 -22.96 -11.42
C THR A 329 -11.52 -21.93 -10.30
N SER A 330 -10.36 -21.70 -9.66
CA SER A 330 -10.25 -20.66 -8.62
C SER A 330 -10.51 -19.26 -9.16
N PHE A 331 -10.12 -18.95 -10.40
CA PHE A 331 -10.41 -17.63 -11.00
C PHE A 331 -11.91 -17.39 -11.21
N TYR A 332 -12.70 -18.47 -11.33
CA TYR A 332 -14.13 -18.40 -11.62
C TYR A 332 -15.03 -18.53 -10.38
N ILE A 333 -14.56 -19.19 -9.32
CA ILE A 333 -15.37 -19.47 -8.12
C ILE A 333 -14.93 -18.54 -6.99
N GLU A 334 -15.84 -17.70 -6.49
CA GLU A 334 -15.55 -16.68 -5.46
C GLU A 334 -14.92 -17.30 -4.21
N ALA A 335 -15.47 -18.43 -3.73
CA ALA A 335 -14.95 -19.13 -2.55
C ALA A 335 -13.48 -19.56 -2.71
N LEU A 336 -13.09 -20.00 -3.90
CA LEU A 336 -11.71 -20.42 -4.18
C LEU A 336 -10.80 -19.22 -4.44
N ASP A 337 -11.28 -18.18 -5.11
CA ASP A 337 -10.56 -16.92 -5.29
C ASP A 337 -10.22 -16.29 -3.92
N LEU A 338 -11.18 -16.26 -2.99
CA LEU A 338 -10.99 -15.81 -1.62
C LEU A 338 -10.07 -16.73 -0.83
N PHE A 339 -10.15 -18.04 -1.02
CA PHE A 339 -9.27 -19.01 -0.35
C PHE A 339 -7.79 -18.71 -0.61
N TRP A 340 -7.41 -18.43 -1.85
CA TRP A 340 -6.03 -18.05 -2.19
C TRP A 340 -5.61 -16.72 -1.57
N GLN A 341 -6.56 -15.85 -1.25
CA GLN A 341 -6.32 -14.51 -0.73
C GLN A 341 -6.51 -14.40 0.79
N GLY A 342 -6.62 -15.54 1.49
CA GLY A 342 -6.75 -15.57 2.95
C GLY A 342 -8.15 -15.18 3.45
N MET A 343 -9.18 -15.43 2.64
CA MET A 343 -10.58 -15.04 2.90
C MET A 343 -10.78 -13.53 3.02
N HIS A 344 -10.02 -12.75 2.25
CA HIS A 344 -10.13 -11.30 2.18
C HIS A 344 -10.20 -10.85 0.72
N THR A 345 -11.27 -10.16 0.35
CA THR A 345 -11.41 -9.56 -0.99
C THR A 345 -10.37 -8.45 -1.16
N PRO A 346 -9.53 -8.50 -2.22
CA PRO A 346 -8.60 -7.42 -2.50
C PRO A 346 -9.34 -6.15 -2.96
N ASN A 347 -8.88 -4.99 -2.50
CA ASN A 347 -9.22 -3.73 -3.15
C ASN A 347 -8.29 -3.55 -4.34
N MET A 348 -8.84 -3.61 -5.56
CA MET A 348 -8.09 -3.55 -6.81
C MET A 348 -7.00 -4.62 -6.91
N PHE A 349 -6.35 -4.71 -8.07
CA PHE A 349 -5.31 -5.70 -8.35
C PHE A 349 -5.79 -7.12 -8.01
N LEU A 350 -6.89 -7.54 -8.65
CA LEU A 350 -7.59 -8.78 -8.32
C LEU A 350 -6.77 -10.03 -8.70
N HIS A 351 -7.19 -11.20 -8.19
CA HIS A 351 -6.55 -12.49 -8.48
C HIS A 351 -5.04 -12.49 -8.20
N ARG A 352 -4.63 -12.02 -7.02
CA ARG A 352 -3.20 -11.81 -6.67
C ARG A 352 -2.34 -13.08 -6.68
N TYR A 353 -2.94 -14.26 -6.82
CA TYR A 353 -2.26 -15.55 -7.00
C TYR A 353 -2.06 -15.95 -8.47
N ALA A 354 -2.47 -15.12 -9.44
CA ALA A 354 -2.39 -15.41 -10.89
C ALA A 354 -0.97 -15.74 -11.38
N TRP A 355 0.06 -15.19 -10.72
CA TRP A 355 1.46 -15.51 -10.98
C TRP A 355 1.80 -17.00 -10.85
N ILE A 356 1.01 -17.79 -10.09
CA ILE A 356 1.21 -19.24 -9.97
C ILE A 356 1.00 -19.90 -11.33
N PHE A 357 -0.05 -19.48 -12.06
CA PHE A 357 -0.34 -20.00 -13.39
C PHE A 357 0.81 -19.67 -14.36
N SER A 358 1.25 -18.41 -14.38
CA SER A 358 2.41 -17.94 -15.17
C SER A 358 3.69 -18.71 -14.83
N THR A 359 3.93 -18.97 -13.55
CA THR A 359 5.07 -19.79 -13.09
C THR A 359 4.96 -21.21 -13.64
N LEU A 360 3.79 -21.85 -13.55
CA LEU A 360 3.61 -23.19 -14.10
C LEU A 360 3.90 -23.23 -15.60
N LEU A 361 3.41 -22.27 -16.38
CA LEU A 361 3.68 -22.18 -17.83
C LEU A 361 5.19 -22.18 -18.15
N ILE A 362 6.00 -21.43 -17.39
CA ILE A 362 7.45 -21.37 -17.60
C ILE A 362 8.14 -22.71 -17.29
N TYR A 363 7.77 -23.38 -16.19
CA TYR A 363 8.44 -24.63 -15.81
C TYR A 363 7.95 -25.83 -16.64
N THR A 364 6.68 -25.90 -17.04
CA THR A 364 6.19 -26.95 -17.96
C THR A 364 6.74 -26.76 -19.37
N SER A 365 6.83 -25.53 -19.86
CA SER A 365 7.48 -25.26 -21.15
C SER A 365 8.97 -25.63 -21.13
N SER A 366 9.65 -25.38 -20.02
CA SER A 366 11.05 -25.81 -19.83
C SER A 366 11.20 -27.33 -19.85
N GLU A 367 10.31 -28.09 -19.22
CA GLU A 367 10.30 -29.56 -19.33
C GLU A 367 10.16 -30.05 -20.77
N VAL A 368 9.33 -29.36 -21.59
CA VAL A 368 9.19 -29.67 -23.01
C VAL A 368 10.44 -29.35 -23.80
N LEU A 369 11.04 -28.17 -23.62
CA LEU A 369 12.29 -27.81 -24.30
C LEU A 369 13.44 -28.74 -23.93
N ASN A 370 13.48 -29.24 -22.70
CA ASN A 370 14.47 -30.23 -22.25
C ASN A 370 14.33 -31.58 -22.99
N ARG A 371 13.18 -31.82 -23.63
CA ARG A 371 12.82 -33.00 -24.43
C ARG A 371 12.50 -32.65 -25.89
N LEU A 372 13.08 -31.57 -26.42
CA LEU A 372 12.79 -31.06 -27.77
C LEU A 372 12.87 -32.15 -28.86
N ASN A 373 13.83 -33.07 -28.74
CA ASN A 373 14.05 -34.16 -29.70
C ASN A 373 12.92 -35.20 -29.73
N GLU A 374 12.03 -35.22 -28.74
CA GLU A 374 10.93 -36.18 -28.66
C GLU A 374 9.63 -35.66 -29.29
N ILE A 375 9.58 -34.37 -29.63
CA ILE A 375 8.38 -33.73 -30.16
C ILE A 375 8.17 -34.18 -31.61
N LYS A 376 6.98 -34.73 -31.89
CA LYS A 376 6.58 -35.12 -33.25
C LYS A 376 5.65 -34.08 -33.88
N PHE A 377 5.55 -34.11 -35.20
CA PHE A 377 4.63 -33.26 -35.95
C PHE A 377 3.19 -33.29 -35.41
N TRP A 378 2.66 -34.48 -35.10
CA TRP A 378 1.31 -34.64 -34.56
C TRP A 378 1.13 -34.00 -33.18
N ASN A 379 2.17 -33.98 -32.34
CA ASN A 379 2.13 -33.31 -31.04
C ASN A 379 1.92 -31.80 -31.23
N LEU A 380 2.68 -31.21 -32.15
CA LEU A 380 2.57 -29.80 -32.50
C LEU A 380 1.21 -29.48 -33.11
N PHE A 381 0.76 -30.28 -34.08
CA PHE A 381 -0.52 -30.06 -34.76
C PHE A 381 -1.71 -30.06 -33.79
N VAL A 382 -1.81 -31.07 -32.91
CA VAL A 382 -2.90 -31.14 -31.92
C VAL A 382 -2.86 -29.96 -30.95
N SER A 383 -1.66 -29.57 -30.50
CA SER A 383 -1.51 -28.46 -29.56
C SER A 383 -1.89 -27.12 -30.20
N LEU A 384 -1.46 -26.88 -31.45
CA LEU A 384 -1.81 -25.69 -32.19
C LEU A 384 -3.31 -25.65 -32.52
N PHE A 385 -3.91 -26.78 -32.88
CA PHE A 385 -5.36 -26.86 -33.13
C PHE A 385 -6.15 -26.40 -31.90
N LEU A 386 -5.83 -26.93 -30.70
CA LEU A 386 -6.49 -26.52 -29.46
C LEU A 386 -6.34 -25.02 -29.16
N ILE A 387 -5.14 -24.47 -29.36
CA ILE A 387 -4.86 -23.05 -29.12
C ILE A 387 -5.58 -22.17 -30.13
N LEU A 388 -5.52 -22.52 -31.43
CA LEU A 388 -6.22 -21.81 -32.50
C LEU A 388 -7.72 -21.83 -32.27
N THR A 389 -8.31 -22.96 -31.88
CA THR A 389 -9.74 -23.03 -31.54
C THR A 389 -10.08 -22.10 -30.38
N GLY A 390 -9.28 -22.08 -29.31
CA GLY A 390 -9.50 -21.18 -28.18
C GLY A 390 -9.40 -19.70 -28.55
N PHE A 391 -8.40 -19.32 -29.35
CA PHE A 391 -8.26 -17.94 -29.84
C PHE A 391 -9.37 -17.55 -30.81
N LEU A 392 -9.74 -18.40 -31.77
CA LEU A 392 -10.84 -18.13 -32.70
C LEU A 392 -12.18 -18.03 -31.96
N ALA A 393 -12.42 -18.87 -30.94
CA ALA A 393 -13.59 -18.74 -30.08
C ALA A 393 -13.58 -17.41 -29.31
N THR A 394 -12.43 -16.98 -28.83
CA THR A 394 -12.29 -15.68 -28.13
C THR A 394 -12.59 -14.51 -29.06
N VAL A 395 -12.09 -14.56 -30.30
CA VAL A 395 -12.39 -13.55 -31.34
C VAL A 395 -13.86 -13.58 -31.73
N TYR A 396 -14.48 -14.76 -31.83
CA TYR A 396 -15.92 -14.89 -32.09
C TYR A 396 -16.77 -14.24 -30.98
N PHE A 397 -16.36 -14.39 -29.72
CA PHE A 397 -17.00 -13.77 -28.55
C PHE A 397 -16.35 -12.43 -28.12
N LYS A 398 -15.74 -11.69 -29.06
CA LYS A 398 -15.02 -10.44 -28.77
C LYS A 398 -15.86 -9.38 -28.05
N SER A 399 -17.18 -9.40 -28.18
CA SER A 399 -18.08 -8.49 -27.45
C SER A 399 -17.94 -8.57 -25.92
N HIS A 400 -17.52 -9.72 -25.38
CA HIS A 400 -17.22 -9.89 -23.95
C HIS A 400 -15.82 -9.43 -23.56
N TYR A 401 -14.94 -9.16 -24.53
CA TYR A 401 -13.54 -8.80 -24.34
C TYR A 401 -13.23 -7.48 -25.05
N SER A 402 -13.94 -6.42 -24.67
CA SER A 402 -13.82 -5.09 -25.28
C SER A 402 -12.40 -4.49 -25.19
N PHE A 403 -11.58 -4.98 -24.26
CA PHE A 403 -10.17 -4.62 -24.13
C PHE A 403 -9.26 -5.24 -25.21
N LEU A 404 -9.74 -6.23 -25.98
CA LEU A 404 -9.00 -6.80 -27.10
C LEU A 404 -9.23 -5.97 -28.38
N THR A 405 -8.19 -5.29 -28.83
CA THR A 405 -8.18 -4.53 -30.09
C THR A 405 -7.78 -5.42 -31.27
N ASP A 406 -8.01 -4.94 -32.50
CA ASP A 406 -7.58 -5.66 -33.70
C ASP A 406 -6.05 -5.81 -33.78
N LEU A 407 -5.30 -4.86 -33.21
CA LEU A 407 -3.86 -4.93 -33.09
C LEU A 407 -3.42 -6.11 -32.19
N ASN A 408 -4.10 -6.31 -31.05
CA ASN A 408 -3.80 -7.44 -30.16
C ASN A 408 -4.01 -8.77 -30.89
N ILE A 409 -5.08 -8.88 -31.67
CA ILE A 409 -5.42 -10.09 -32.44
C ILE A 409 -4.38 -10.33 -33.53
N LEU A 410 -4.05 -9.29 -34.33
CA LEU A 410 -3.09 -9.39 -35.42
C LEU A 410 -1.71 -9.82 -34.92
N LEU A 411 -1.17 -9.13 -33.91
CA LEU A 411 0.13 -9.46 -33.32
C LEU A 411 0.14 -10.91 -32.80
N THR A 412 -0.92 -11.31 -32.10
CA THR A 412 -1.03 -12.68 -31.56
C THR A 412 -0.98 -13.73 -32.67
N LEU A 413 -1.70 -13.52 -33.78
CA LEU A 413 -1.70 -14.44 -34.92
C LEU A 413 -0.35 -14.47 -35.64
N GLU A 414 0.31 -13.33 -35.82
CA GLU A 414 1.64 -13.26 -36.44
C GLU A 414 2.70 -14.00 -35.63
N PHE A 415 2.79 -13.74 -34.32
CA PHE A 415 3.73 -14.45 -33.45
C PHE A 415 3.39 -15.94 -33.34
N LEU A 416 2.11 -16.29 -33.26
CA LEU A 416 1.67 -17.69 -33.28
C LEU A 416 2.11 -18.42 -34.56
N LEU A 417 1.98 -17.77 -35.72
CA LEU A 417 2.44 -18.31 -37.00
C LEU A 417 3.96 -18.49 -37.01
N VAL A 418 4.72 -17.49 -36.60
CA VAL A 418 6.19 -17.56 -36.52
C VAL A 418 6.64 -18.71 -35.59
N TYR A 419 6.06 -18.81 -34.39
CA TYR A 419 6.40 -19.91 -33.47
C TYR A 419 6.03 -21.27 -34.02
N SER A 420 4.89 -21.38 -34.69
CA SER A 420 4.46 -22.61 -35.36
C SER A 420 5.45 -23.04 -36.45
N LEU A 421 5.91 -22.10 -37.29
CA LEU A 421 6.87 -22.35 -38.36
C LEU A 421 8.26 -22.72 -37.82
N LEU A 422 8.76 -22.01 -36.80
CA LEU A 422 10.06 -22.31 -36.18
C LEU A 422 10.06 -23.67 -35.48
N LEU A 423 8.99 -24.01 -34.74
CA LEU A 423 8.82 -25.33 -34.13
C LEU A 423 8.72 -26.43 -35.19
N LEU A 424 7.97 -26.20 -36.27
CA LEU A 424 7.87 -27.15 -37.37
C LEU A 424 9.24 -27.37 -38.04
N ALA A 425 9.99 -26.29 -38.29
CA ALA A 425 11.30 -26.35 -38.93
C ALA A 425 12.32 -27.14 -38.10
N VAL A 426 12.35 -26.96 -36.76
CA VAL A 426 13.26 -27.74 -35.90
C VAL A 426 12.82 -29.20 -35.76
N ILE A 427 11.51 -29.49 -35.67
CA ILE A 427 10.98 -30.86 -35.63
C ILE A 427 11.27 -31.62 -36.93
N ARG A 428 11.14 -30.94 -38.09
CA ARG A 428 11.46 -31.49 -39.42
C ARG A 428 12.96 -31.45 -39.74
N LYS A 429 13.80 -30.93 -38.82
CA LYS A 429 15.25 -30.79 -38.96
C LYS A 429 15.70 -29.93 -40.14
N PHE A 430 14.87 -28.97 -40.57
CA PHE A 430 15.26 -27.97 -41.58
C PHE A 430 16.25 -26.93 -41.04
N ILE A 431 16.28 -26.74 -39.72
CA ILE A 431 17.23 -25.84 -39.03
C ILE A 431 17.89 -26.56 -37.86
N SER A 432 19.09 -26.12 -37.47
CA SER A 432 19.77 -26.64 -36.28
C SER A 432 19.12 -26.13 -34.99
N VAL A 433 19.27 -26.89 -33.90
CA VAL A 433 18.74 -26.50 -32.57
C VAL A 433 19.35 -25.18 -32.09
N ASN A 434 20.61 -24.90 -32.43
CA ASN A 434 21.26 -23.63 -32.09
C ASN A 434 20.65 -22.45 -32.84
N LEU A 435 20.43 -22.58 -34.16
CA LEU A 435 19.79 -21.54 -34.95
C LEU A 435 18.33 -21.32 -34.49
N PHE A 436 17.59 -22.41 -34.25
CA PHE A 436 16.26 -22.37 -33.66
C PHE A 436 16.26 -21.61 -32.32
N ALA A 437 17.19 -21.94 -31.42
CA ALA A 437 17.30 -21.29 -30.12
C ALA A 437 17.56 -19.78 -30.25
N ILE A 438 18.44 -19.36 -31.15
CA ILE A 438 18.75 -17.94 -31.38
C ILE A 438 17.52 -17.20 -31.92
N LEU A 439 16.92 -17.70 -33.02
CA LEU A 439 15.76 -17.08 -33.66
C LEU A 439 14.58 -16.97 -32.68
N LEU A 440 14.27 -18.05 -31.98
CA LEU A 440 13.17 -18.09 -31.03
C LEU A 440 13.42 -17.14 -29.85
N SER A 441 14.66 -17.01 -29.38
CA SER A 441 15.00 -16.05 -28.33
C SER A 441 14.77 -14.61 -28.76
N LEU A 442 15.07 -14.26 -30.02
CA LEU A 442 14.79 -12.94 -30.58
C LEU A 442 13.28 -12.66 -30.61
N PHE A 443 12.48 -13.61 -31.11
CA PHE A 443 11.02 -13.44 -31.16
C PHE A 443 10.37 -13.40 -29.77
N ILE A 444 10.76 -14.26 -28.82
CA ILE A 444 10.26 -14.21 -27.44
C ILE A 444 10.58 -12.86 -26.80
N THR A 445 11.81 -12.37 -26.99
CA THR A 445 12.24 -11.09 -26.43
C THR A 445 11.45 -9.93 -27.04
N ALA A 446 11.22 -9.95 -28.36
CA ALA A 446 10.39 -8.95 -29.02
C ALA A 446 8.92 -9.01 -28.56
N GLU A 447 8.32 -10.19 -28.53
CA GLU A 447 6.94 -10.43 -28.07
C GLU A 447 6.72 -9.88 -26.65
N ILE A 448 7.57 -10.28 -25.71
CA ILE A 448 7.38 -9.89 -24.32
C ILE A 448 7.68 -8.41 -24.11
N SER A 449 8.56 -7.80 -24.92
CA SER A 449 8.79 -6.35 -24.91
C SER A 449 7.56 -5.58 -25.39
N LEU A 450 6.92 -6.04 -26.47
CA LEU A 450 5.65 -5.46 -26.96
C LEU A 450 4.56 -5.60 -25.91
N ASN A 451 4.41 -6.79 -25.32
CA ASN A 451 3.45 -7.01 -24.24
C ASN A 451 3.70 -6.08 -23.05
N ALA A 452 4.95 -6.00 -22.56
CA ALA A 452 5.30 -5.12 -21.45
C ALA A 452 4.99 -3.65 -21.77
N SER A 453 5.26 -3.20 -23.00
CA SER A 453 4.89 -1.85 -23.44
C SER A 453 3.39 -1.62 -23.42
N SER A 454 2.58 -2.58 -23.90
CA SER A 454 1.11 -2.46 -23.86
C SER A 454 0.55 -2.51 -22.45
N GLN A 455 1.11 -3.33 -21.55
CA GLN A 455 0.73 -3.33 -20.13
C GLN A 455 1.03 -1.95 -19.50
N MET A 456 2.21 -1.39 -19.79
CA MET A 456 2.61 -0.07 -19.30
C MET A 456 1.67 1.03 -19.82
N GLU A 457 1.31 1.01 -21.10
CA GLU A 457 0.37 1.97 -21.69
C GLU A 457 -1.02 1.87 -21.04
N GLY A 458 -1.49 0.64 -20.77
CA GLY A 458 -2.74 0.39 -20.05
C GLY A 458 -2.75 1.03 -18.66
N ILE A 459 -1.68 0.80 -17.88
CA ILE A 459 -1.49 1.39 -16.54
C ILE A 459 -1.41 2.92 -16.64
N ALA A 460 -0.62 3.45 -17.58
CA ALA A 460 -0.41 4.89 -17.77
C ALA A 460 -1.74 5.59 -18.08
N LYS A 461 -2.58 5.01 -18.94
CA LYS A 461 -3.90 5.53 -19.27
C LYS A 461 -4.86 5.47 -18.08
N GLU A 462 -4.77 4.44 -17.27
CA GLU A 462 -5.68 4.20 -16.15
C GLU A 462 -5.38 5.05 -14.90
N TRP A 463 -4.11 5.25 -14.60
CA TRP A 463 -3.67 5.87 -13.34
C TRP A 463 -2.95 7.21 -13.52
N ALA A 464 -2.35 7.44 -14.69
CA ALA A 464 -1.45 8.55 -15.01
C ALA A 464 -0.20 8.61 -14.11
N PHE A 465 0.96 8.80 -14.75
CA PHE A 465 2.21 9.05 -14.03
C PHE A 465 2.25 10.49 -13.52
N ALA A 466 2.58 10.66 -12.24
CA ALA A 466 2.73 11.97 -11.64
C ALA A 466 3.97 12.68 -12.21
N SER A 467 3.88 13.99 -12.42
CA SER A 467 5.05 14.78 -12.77
C SER A 467 6.00 14.94 -11.58
N ARG A 468 7.29 15.08 -11.86
CA ARG A 468 8.31 15.42 -10.88
C ARG A 468 8.04 16.78 -10.24
N SER A 469 7.52 17.74 -11.00
CA SER A 469 7.12 19.05 -10.47
C SER A 469 5.96 18.93 -9.48
N ALA A 470 5.00 18.04 -9.73
CA ALA A 470 3.98 17.71 -8.75
C ALA A 470 4.66 17.12 -7.52
N TYR A 471 5.40 16.02 -7.63
CA TYR A 471 6.08 15.42 -6.47
C TYR A 471 6.96 16.42 -5.67
N ASN A 472 7.70 17.30 -6.34
CA ASN A 472 8.58 18.28 -5.69
C ASN A 472 7.87 19.57 -5.25
N ARG A 473 6.55 19.67 -5.42
CA ARG A 473 5.77 20.79 -4.91
C ARG A 473 6.07 20.98 -3.42
N ASP A 474 6.44 22.21 -3.07
CA ASP A 474 6.69 22.69 -1.71
C ASP A 474 7.94 22.13 -1.01
N VAL A 475 8.73 21.26 -1.63
CA VAL A 475 9.87 20.60 -0.96
C VAL A 475 10.85 21.62 -0.35
N THR A 476 11.32 22.59 -1.14
CA THR A 476 12.28 23.60 -0.68
C THR A 476 11.71 24.49 0.43
N ALA A 477 10.46 24.92 0.30
CA ALA A 477 9.79 25.76 1.29
C ALA A 477 9.59 24.99 2.60
N MET A 478 9.11 23.75 2.53
CA MET A 478 8.88 22.88 3.68
C MET A 478 10.18 22.53 4.42
N GLU A 479 11.27 22.20 3.71
CA GLU A 479 12.58 21.94 4.36
C GLU A 479 13.10 23.14 5.17
N THR A 480 12.70 24.36 4.79
CA THR A 480 13.05 25.59 5.50
C THR A 480 12.09 25.84 6.67
N ILE A 481 10.79 25.71 6.44
CA ILE A 481 9.73 25.94 7.43
C ILE A 481 9.85 24.97 8.61
N ILE A 482 10.10 23.68 8.37
CA ILE A 482 10.21 22.68 9.44
C ILE A 482 11.38 22.97 10.39
N LYS A 483 12.44 23.65 9.92
CA LYS A 483 13.56 24.07 10.78
C LYS A 483 13.23 25.23 11.72
N GLN A 484 12.12 25.94 11.50
CA GLN A 484 11.65 27.03 12.37
C GLN A 484 10.78 26.54 13.54
N ILE A 485 10.53 25.23 13.64
CA ILE A 485 9.76 24.65 14.73
C ILE A 485 10.68 24.42 15.93
N ASP A 486 10.48 25.21 16.99
CA ASP A 486 11.33 25.22 18.20
C ASP A 486 11.36 23.86 18.91
N ASN A 487 10.19 23.24 19.10
CA ASN A 487 10.04 21.93 19.74
C ASN A 487 9.61 20.89 18.71
N PRO A 488 10.49 19.95 18.31
CA PRO A 488 10.18 18.98 17.27
C PRO A 488 9.13 17.94 17.70
N PHE A 489 8.76 17.85 18.98
CA PHE A 489 7.70 16.96 19.48
C PHE A 489 6.37 17.67 19.72
N THR A 490 6.01 18.53 18.78
CA THR A 490 4.68 19.16 18.66
C THR A 490 4.01 18.68 17.38
N ARG A 491 2.72 18.97 17.21
CA ARG A 491 2.02 18.67 15.95
C ARG A 491 1.92 19.88 15.02
N THR A 492 2.04 19.58 13.74
CA THR A 492 1.97 20.53 12.64
C THR A 492 1.01 19.96 11.59
N GLU A 493 0.25 20.82 10.94
CA GLU A 493 -0.60 20.41 9.81
C GLU A 493 -0.49 21.40 8.65
N LYS A 494 -0.42 20.86 7.43
CA LYS A 494 -0.47 21.65 6.19
C LYS A 494 -1.91 21.68 5.72
N LEU A 495 -2.48 22.86 5.50
CA LEU A 495 -3.89 23.01 5.12
C LEU A 495 -4.10 22.57 3.66
N GLN A 496 -3.21 23.00 2.77
CA GLN A 496 -3.22 22.64 1.36
C GLN A 496 -2.33 21.41 1.13
N ILE A 497 -2.82 20.22 1.45
CA ILE A 497 -2.05 18.98 1.31
C ILE A 497 -1.81 18.58 -0.15
N GLN A 498 -0.73 17.85 -0.39
CA GLN A 498 -0.52 17.10 -1.63
C GLN A 498 -1.04 15.67 -1.53
N THR A 499 -0.79 15.02 -0.41
CA THR A 499 -1.20 13.66 -0.12
C THR A 499 -1.73 13.56 1.31
N GLY A 500 -2.42 12.46 1.61
CA GLY A 500 -2.80 12.14 2.99
C GLY A 500 -1.62 11.86 3.93
N ASN A 501 -0.38 11.81 3.44
CA ASN A 501 0.82 11.44 4.20
C ASN A 501 1.92 12.53 4.16
N ASP A 502 1.56 13.80 3.92
CA ASP A 502 2.52 14.91 3.85
C ASP A 502 3.35 15.05 5.14
N SER A 503 2.79 14.70 6.30
CA SER A 503 3.50 14.65 7.58
C SER A 503 4.68 13.68 7.57
N MET A 504 4.52 12.49 6.99
CA MET A 504 5.63 11.54 6.81
C MET A 504 6.63 12.06 5.78
N LYS A 505 6.14 12.62 4.66
CA LYS A 505 6.97 13.13 3.56
C LYS A 505 7.92 14.24 4.03
N PHE A 506 7.40 15.21 4.78
CA PHE A 506 8.15 16.37 5.26
C PHE A 506 8.66 16.19 6.70
N ASN A 507 8.50 15.00 7.28
CA ASN A 507 9.02 14.62 8.59
C ASN A 507 8.57 15.54 9.75
N TYR A 508 7.28 15.86 9.81
CA TYR A 508 6.65 16.53 10.94
C TYR A 508 5.57 15.64 11.58
N ASN A 509 5.26 15.84 12.86
CA ASN A 509 4.22 15.06 13.52
C ASN A 509 2.84 15.59 13.14
N GLY A 510 2.01 14.74 12.54
CA GLY A 510 0.69 15.11 12.03
C GLY A 510 -0.39 14.07 12.37
N ILE A 511 -1.63 14.46 12.15
CA ILE A 511 -2.85 13.68 12.30
C ILE A 511 -3.24 13.05 10.96
N SER A 512 -3.09 13.78 9.86
CA SER A 512 -3.46 13.27 8.54
C SER A 512 -2.73 11.95 8.21
N GLN A 513 -3.45 10.98 7.64
CA GLN A 513 -2.90 9.68 7.26
C GLN A 513 -3.64 9.06 6.07
N PHE A 514 -2.92 8.34 5.22
CA PHE A 514 -3.48 7.36 4.29
C PHE A 514 -2.65 6.06 4.29
N SER A 515 -3.13 5.00 4.95
CA SER A 515 -2.39 3.74 5.06
C SER A 515 -3.33 2.55 5.32
N SER A 516 -2.97 1.37 4.80
CA SER A 516 -3.62 0.11 5.17
C SER A 516 -3.28 -0.34 6.60
N VAL A 517 -2.12 0.03 7.13
CA VAL A 517 -1.76 -0.21 8.54
C VAL A 517 -2.09 1.05 9.34
N ARG A 518 -3.03 0.95 10.29
CA ARG A 518 -3.61 2.10 11.00
C ARG A 518 -4.22 1.69 12.34
N ASN A 519 -4.23 2.62 13.31
CA ASN A 519 -4.95 2.43 14.57
C ASN A 519 -6.42 2.83 14.41
N ARG A 520 -7.29 1.86 14.12
CA ARG A 520 -8.72 2.13 13.85
C ARG A 520 -9.48 2.66 15.05
N SER A 521 -9.11 2.26 16.27
CA SER A 521 -9.73 2.75 17.49
C SER A 521 -9.48 4.25 17.66
N ALA A 522 -8.23 4.69 17.48
CA ALA A 522 -7.89 6.11 17.48
C ALA A 522 -8.57 6.87 16.34
N SER A 523 -8.52 6.36 15.10
CA SER A 523 -9.17 7.01 13.97
C SER A 523 -10.69 7.14 14.14
N THR A 524 -11.34 6.17 14.78
CA THR A 524 -12.78 6.22 15.05
C THR A 524 -13.12 7.28 16.11
N SER A 525 -12.33 7.37 17.18
CA SER A 525 -12.49 8.43 18.18
C SER A 525 -12.22 9.81 17.59
N LEU A 526 -11.24 9.91 16.69
CA LEU A 526 -10.91 11.14 15.97
C LEU A 526 -11.99 11.58 14.98
N ASP A 527 -12.65 10.64 14.28
CA ASP A 527 -13.79 10.95 13.41
C ASP A 527 -14.92 11.62 14.20
N LYS A 528 -15.23 11.08 15.39
CA LYS A 528 -16.21 11.67 16.32
C LYS A 528 -15.80 13.04 16.89
N LEU A 529 -14.52 13.40 16.77
CA LEU A 529 -13.94 14.66 17.28
C LEU A 529 -13.54 15.62 16.15
N GLY A 530 -13.93 15.35 14.90
CA GLY A 530 -13.81 16.30 13.78
C GLY A 530 -12.69 16.03 12.79
N PHE A 531 -11.91 14.96 12.97
CA PHE A 531 -10.91 14.53 12.00
C PHE A 531 -11.47 13.40 11.15
N LYS A 532 -11.96 13.72 9.96
CA LYS A 532 -12.77 12.80 9.15
C LYS A 532 -12.02 11.49 8.86
N SER A 533 -12.67 10.36 9.17
CA SER A 533 -12.18 9.01 8.90
C SER A 533 -13.33 8.03 8.66
N SER A 534 -13.77 7.94 7.40
CA SER A 534 -14.90 7.09 6.99
C SER A 534 -14.53 5.61 6.81
N GLY A 535 -15.57 4.77 6.82
CA GLY A 535 -15.52 3.38 6.36
C GLY A 535 -14.56 2.52 7.16
N THR A 536 -13.50 2.03 6.52
CA THR A 536 -12.48 1.24 7.19
C THR A 536 -11.42 2.08 7.91
N ASN A 537 -11.51 3.40 7.91
CA ASN A 537 -10.53 4.34 8.48
C ASN A 537 -9.18 4.42 7.74
N LEU A 538 -9.10 3.96 6.49
CA LEU A 538 -7.87 4.03 5.68
C LEU A 538 -7.35 5.46 5.53
N ASN A 539 -8.27 6.42 5.48
CA ASN A 539 -7.99 7.84 5.43
C ASN A 539 -8.36 8.49 6.76
N LEU A 540 -7.50 9.39 7.23
CA LEU A 540 -7.74 10.32 8.32
C LEU A 540 -7.33 11.71 7.80
N ARG A 541 -8.18 12.72 7.98
CA ARG A 541 -7.96 14.07 7.43
C ARG A 541 -8.12 15.15 8.49
N TYR A 542 -7.18 16.10 8.48
CA TYR A 542 -7.17 17.27 9.35
C TYR A 542 -8.14 18.37 8.93
N ALA A 543 -8.27 18.64 7.63
CA ALA A 543 -8.98 19.80 7.12
C ALA A 543 -10.45 19.89 7.59
N ASN A 544 -10.98 21.11 7.62
CA ASN A 544 -12.37 21.44 8.00
C ASN A 544 -12.68 21.09 9.47
N ASN A 545 -11.85 21.59 10.41
CA ASN A 545 -11.97 21.34 11.84
C ASN A 545 -12.00 22.64 12.68
N SER A 546 -12.30 22.53 13.97
CA SER A 546 -12.41 23.66 14.91
C SER A 546 -11.08 24.01 15.58
N ILE A 547 -10.93 25.25 16.05
CA ILE A 547 -9.75 25.66 16.84
C ILE A 547 -9.72 25.02 18.24
N LEU A 548 -10.86 24.52 18.73
CA LEU A 548 -10.93 23.72 19.94
C LEU A 548 -10.23 22.38 19.72
N ALA A 549 -10.53 21.68 18.63
CA ALA A 549 -9.85 20.44 18.27
C ALA A 549 -8.35 20.67 18.02
N ASP A 550 -7.98 21.76 17.33
CA ASP A 550 -6.57 22.13 17.13
C ASP A 550 -5.84 22.26 18.47
N SER A 551 -6.45 22.96 19.43
CA SER A 551 -5.85 23.22 20.74
C SER A 551 -5.76 21.95 21.58
N LEU A 552 -6.84 21.16 21.61
CA LEU A 552 -6.95 19.92 22.37
C LEU A 552 -5.96 18.85 21.91
N PHE A 553 -5.80 18.69 20.59
CA PHE A 553 -4.89 17.71 19.99
C PHE A 553 -3.49 18.28 19.74
N GLY A 554 -3.14 19.41 20.36
CA GLY A 554 -1.79 19.95 20.31
C GLY A 554 -1.28 20.25 18.91
N ILE A 555 -2.18 20.65 18.00
CA ILE A 555 -1.83 21.26 16.71
C ILE A 555 -1.28 22.64 17.01
N GLN A 556 0.02 22.68 17.24
CA GLN A 556 0.73 23.90 17.57
C GLN A 556 1.04 24.73 16.33
N TYR A 557 1.18 24.09 15.17
CA TYR A 557 1.53 24.79 13.94
C TYR A 557 0.57 24.48 12.79
N ASN A 558 0.22 25.51 12.03
CA ASN A 558 -0.47 25.38 10.75
C ASN A 558 0.40 25.99 9.66
N ILE A 559 0.52 25.29 8.54
CA ILE A 559 1.20 25.78 7.34
C ILE A 559 0.12 26.01 6.29
N SER A 560 0.03 27.23 5.78
CA SER A 560 -1.00 27.60 4.80
C SER A 560 -0.46 28.44 3.65
N GLU A 561 -1.09 28.27 2.50
CA GLU A 561 -0.89 29.09 1.29
C GLU A 561 -1.68 30.42 1.33
N THR A 562 -2.64 30.53 2.25
CA THR A 562 -3.55 31.67 2.37
C THR A 562 -3.53 32.22 3.80
N PRO A 563 -3.87 33.51 4.00
CA PRO A 563 -4.06 34.07 5.34
C PRO A 563 -5.01 33.23 6.21
N LEU A 564 -4.62 33.05 7.48
CA LEU A 564 -5.30 32.16 8.42
C LEU A 564 -6.06 32.95 9.47
N ASP A 565 -7.39 32.99 9.33
CA ASP A 565 -8.27 33.66 10.30
C ASP A 565 -8.73 32.69 11.39
N LYS A 566 -7.79 32.28 12.25
CA LYS A 566 -8.07 31.47 13.43
C LYS A 566 -7.60 32.19 14.69
N TYR A 567 -8.48 32.32 15.68
CA TYR A 567 -8.13 32.85 16.98
C TYR A 567 -6.98 32.05 17.62
N GLY A 568 -6.03 32.78 18.22
CA GLY A 568 -4.86 32.21 18.87
C GLY A 568 -3.71 31.81 17.94
N PHE A 569 -3.89 31.87 16.61
CA PHE A 569 -2.81 31.62 15.65
C PHE A 569 -2.11 32.93 15.26
N GLN A 570 -0.78 32.92 15.33
CA GLN A 570 0.05 34.05 14.94
C GLN A 570 1.03 33.63 13.86
N GLU A 571 1.19 34.45 12.83
CA GLU A 571 2.24 34.27 11.83
C GLU A 571 3.61 34.40 12.52
N ILE A 572 4.50 33.44 12.26
CA ILE A 572 5.87 33.45 12.81
C ILE A 572 6.95 33.38 11.73
N TYR A 573 6.63 32.87 10.55
CA TYR A 573 7.58 32.71 9.45
C TYR A 573 6.87 32.51 8.12
N GLN A 574 7.44 33.03 7.04
CA GLN A 574 6.96 32.81 5.67
C GLN A 574 8.12 32.43 4.75
N LYS A 575 7.89 31.44 3.89
CA LYS A 575 8.81 31.06 2.82
C LYS A 575 8.04 30.78 1.54
N ASP A 576 8.41 31.48 0.47
CA ASP A 576 7.74 31.44 -0.82
C ASP A 576 6.24 31.76 -0.63
N HIS A 577 5.35 30.86 -1.06
CA HIS A 577 3.90 31.04 -0.90
C HIS A 577 3.34 30.35 0.36
N LEU A 578 4.19 29.81 1.24
CA LEU A 578 3.77 29.11 2.46
C LEU A 578 4.09 29.93 3.72
N THR A 579 3.08 30.11 4.56
CA THR A 579 3.19 30.80 5.85
C THR A 579 2.99 29.81 7.00
N LEU A 580 3.86 29.89 7.99
CA LEU A 580 3.83 29.13 9.24
C LEU A 580 3.17 29.96 10.34
N TYR A 581 2.11 29.42 10.92
CA TYR A 581 1.36 30.00 12.02
C TYR A 581 1.55 29.16 13.29
N LYS A 582 1.67 29.81 14.45
CA LYS A 582 1.79 29.19 15.77
C LYS A 582 0.52 29.42 16.60
N ASN A 583 -0.09 28.33 17.08
CA ASN A 583 -1.24 28.33 17.98
C ASN A 583 -0.79 28.50 19.45
N GLN A 584 -1.10 29.65 20.03
CA GLN A 584 -0.79 29.98 21.43
C GLN A 584 -1.62 29.19 22.45
N LEU A 585 -2.76 28.64 22.02
CA LEU A 585 -3.67 27.85 22.87
C LEU A 585 -3.46 26.34 22.76
N SER A 586 -2.45 25.88 22.01
CA SER A 586 -2.14 24.45 21.90
C SER A 586 -1.79 23.83 23.26
N LEU A 587 -2.36 22.65 23.53
CA LEU A 587 -1.92 21.76 24.60
C LEU A 587 -0.70 20.93 24.15
N PRO A 588 0.19 20.53 25.08
CA PRO A 588 1.21 19.53 24.76
C PRO A 588 0.57 18.18 24.37
N ILE A 589 1.33 17.30 23.71
CA ILE A 589 0.85 15.95 23.30
C ILE A 589 0.35 15.13 24.50
N ALA A 590 0.92 15.36 25.69
CA ALA A 590 0.43 14.84 26.94
C ALA A 590 0.25 15.97 27.96
N PHE A 591 -0.86 15.95 28.69
CA PHE A 591 -1.22 16.98 29.67
C PHE A 591 -1.92 16.36 30.88
N ALA A 592 -1.88 17.06 32.01
CA ALA A 592 -2.52 16.62 33.24
C ALA A 592 -3.98 17.08 33.26
N THR A 593 -4.89 16.16 33.56
CA THR A 593 -6.31 16.46 33.77
C THR A 593 -6.54 17.06 35.16
N GLN A 594 -7.62 17.80 35.34
CA GLN A 594 -7.94 18.45 36.62
C GLN A 594 -8.54 17.49 37.66
N SER A 595 -8.74 16.22 37.32
CA SER A 595 -9.14 15.14 38.22
C SER A 595 -8.73 13.82 37.59
N ILE A 596 -8.91 12.68 38.28
CA ILE A 596 -8.75 11.37 37.64
C ILE A 596 -9.73 11.27 36.48
N TYR A 597 -9.20 11.11 35.27
CA TYR A 597 -9.98 11.11 34.05
C TYR A 597 -10.86 9.86 33.95
N THR A 598 -12.11 10.08 33.53
CA THR A 598 -13.09 9.05 33.16
C THR A 598 -13.66 9.38 31.79
N ASP A 599 -13.96 8.33 31.02
CA ASP A 599 -14.50 8.49 29.68
C ASP A 599 -15.88 9.17 29.70
N VAL A 600 -16.10 10.04 28.71
CA VAL A 600 -17.40 10.61 28.32
C VAL A 600 -17.96 9.87 27.11
N ASN A 601 -19.29 9.84 26.98
CA ASN A 601 -19.95 9.12 25.90
C ASN A 601 -20.01 9.97 24.62
N PHE A 602 -19.22 9.62 23.62
CA PHE A 602 -19.28 10.29 22.31
C PHE A 602 -20.44 9.80 21.44
N ASN A 603 -21.25 10.75 20.98
CA ASN A 603 -22.34 10.57 20.01
C ASN A 603 -21.88 10.93 18.58
N ASN A 604 -22.80 11.19 17.65
CA ASN A 604 -22.49 11.58 16.26
C ASN A 604 -22.41 13.11 16.04
N HIS A 605 -22.59 13.91 17.10
CA HIS A 605 -22.49 15.36 17.07
C HIS A 605 -21.08 15.78 17.49
N THR A 606 -20.25 16.05 16.49
CA THR A 606 -18.82 16.34 16.66
C THR A 606 -18.53 17.47 17.66
N LEU A 607 -19.26 18.58 17.57
CA LEU A 607 -19.03 19.77 18.41
C LEU A 607 -19.41 19.50 19.88
N ASP A 608 -20.50 18.75 20.11
CA ASP A 608 -20.91 18.33 21.46
C ASP A 608 -19.85 17.41 22.07
N ASN A 609 -19.34 16.45 21.29
CA ASN A 609 -18.26 15.57 21.74
C ASN A 609 -17.01 16.35 22.13
N GLN A 610 -16.63 17.35 21.34
CA GLN A 610 -15.51 18.25 21.64
C GLN A 610 -15.73 19.03 22.95
N ALA A 611 -16.92 19.61 23.13
CA ALA A 611 -17.29 20.35 24.34
C ALA A 611 -17.29 19.47 25.60
N LEU A 612 -17.93 18.29 25.52
CA LEU A 612 -17.95 17.31 26.61
C LEU A 612 -16.55 16.86 26.99
N PHE A 613 -15.70 16.61 26.00
CA PHE A 613 -14.35 16.11 26.24
C PHE A 613 -13.48 17.16 26.94
N ILE A 614 -13.44 18.39 26.44
CA ILE A 614 -12.63 19.44 27.06
C ILE A 614 -13.13 19.81 28.46
N ASN A 615 -14.45 19.84 28.68
CA ASN A 615 -15.05 20.04 30.01
C ASN A 615 -14.61 18.94 31.00
N GLN A 616 -14.62 17.68 30.57
CA GLN A 616 -14.15 16.57 31.42
C GLN A 616 -12.66 16.69 31.76
N LEU A 617 -11.81 17.13 30.82
CA LEU A 617 -10.38 17.28 31.04
C LEU A 617 -10.05 18.46 31.97
N ALA A 618 -10.75 19.58 31.78
CA ALA A 618 -10.61 20.81 32.55
C ALA A 618 -11.38 20.79 33.88
N ASN A 619 -12.26 19.79 34.11
CA ASN A 619 -13.21 19.75 35.22
C ASN A 619 -14.07 21.03 35.29
N LEU A 620 -14.61 21.43 34.14
CA LEU A 620 -15.47 22.60 33.95
C LEU A 620 -16.82 22.17 33.37
N ASN A 621 -17.78 23.10 33.30
CA ASN A 621 -19.07 22.91 32.65
C ASN A 621 -19.43 24.16 31.84
N LEU A 622 -18.61 24.46 30.82
CA LEU A 622 -18.80 25.61 29.95
C LEU A 622 -19.50 25.19 28.64
N ASP A 623 -20.26 26.12 28.08
CA ASP A 623 -20.77 26.03 26.72
C ASP A 623 -19.79 26.73 25.76
N TYR A 624 -19.44 26.05 24.67
CA TYR A 624 -18.43 26.55 23.72
C TYR A 624 -19.06 27.00 22.40
N PHE A 625 -20.01 26.22 21.87
CA PHE A 625 -20.60 26.45 20.56
C PHE A 625 -22.03 26.96 20.67
N TYR A 626 -22.34 28.05 19.98
CA TYR A 626 -23.68 28.64 19.93
C TYR A 626 -24.13 28.84 18.49
N PRO A 627 -25.38 28.50 18.14
CA PRO A 627 -25.91 28.78 16.82
C PRO A 627 -26.07 30.30 16.60
N ILE A 628 -25.82 30.75 15.37
CA ILE A 628 -26.06 32.13 14.94
C ILE A 628 -27.27 32.14 14.01
N ALA A 629 -28.25 32.99 14.31
CA ALA A 629 -29.40 33.20 13.45
C ALA A 629 -29.01 33.95 12.18
N TYR A 630 -29.70 33.64 11.07
CA TYR A 630 -29.50 34.30 9.78
C TYR A 630 -30.84 34.49 9.07
N ASP A 631 -30.91 35.49 8.20
CA ASP A 631 -32.12 35.74 7.43
C ASP A 631 -32.34 34.65 6.38
N LYS A 632 -33.36 33.81 6.61
CA LYS A 632 -33.78 32.79 5.66
C LYS A 632 -34.44 33.46 4.45
N LYS A 633 -33.78 33.41 3.30
CA LYS A 633 -34.39 33.82 2.02
C LYS A 633 -35.22 32.72 1.34
N ASP A 634 -35.31 31.53 1.92
CA ASP A 634 -35.93 30.36 1.27
C ASP A 634 -37.10 29.76 2.10
N ASN A 635 -38.21 29.47 1.42
CA ASN A 635 -39.49 29.00 1.96
C ASN A 635 -39.67 27.47 1.84
N SER A 636 -38.61 26.72 1.56
CA SER A 636 -38.66 25.28 1.31
C SER A 636 -38.56 24.46 2.63
N ASN A 637 -39.41 23.42 2.73
CA ASN A 637 -39.48 22.51 3.90
C ASN A 637 -38.22 21.63 4.01
N GLY A 638 -37.14 22.17 4.57
CA GLY A 638 -35.98 21.42 5.10
C GLY A 638 -34.85 21.12 4.11
N LEU A 639 -35.13 20.99 2.81
CA LEU A 639 -34.12 20.75 1.77
C LEU A 639 -34.03 21.97 0.82
N THR A 640 -32.90 22.65 0.82
CA THR A 640 -32.61 23.75 -0.11
C THR A 640 -31.92 23.17 -1.34
N SER A 641 -32.45 23.50 -2.53
CA SER A 641 -31.80 23.20 -3.82
C SER A 641 -31.54 24.53 -4.52
N ILE A 642 -30.27 24.82 -4.79
CA ILE A 642 -29.87 26.00 -5.56
C ILE A 642 -29.57 25.54 -6.98
N THR A 643 -30.17 26.23 -7.94
CA THR A 643 -29.92 26.01 -9.37
C THR A 643 -29.51 27.35 -9.98
N SER A 644 -28.34 27.41 -10.60
CA SER A 644 -27.90 28.58 -11.35
C SER A 644 -28.49 28.60 -12.76
N SER A 645 -28.43 29.77 -13.42
CA SER A 645 -28.61 29.89 -14.87
C SER A 645 -27.64 28.97 -15.62
N THR A 646 -28.04 28.52 -16.81
CA THR A 646 -27.24 27.60 -17.64
C THR A 646 -25.79 28.11 -17.80
N ASN A 647 -24.82 27.31 -17.34
CA ASN A 647 -23.36 27.51 -17.37
C ASN A 647 -22.71 28.37 -16.26
N GLU A 648 -23.41 28.70 -15.17
CA GLU A 648 -22.80 29.37 -14.00
C GLU A 648 -22.70 28.43 -12.78
N ASP A 649 -21.80 28.73 -11.84
CA ASP A 649 -21.69 27.99 -10.59
C ASP A 649 -22.87 28.32 -9.66
N ALA A 650 -23.44 27.31 -9.00
CA ALA A 650 -24.44 27.52 -7.96
C ALA A 650 -23.87 28.39 -6.84
N ARG A 651 -24.63 29.39 -6.40
CA ARG A 651 -24.22 30.36 -5.38
C ARG A 651 -25.36 30.71 -4.43
N ILE A 652 -25.03 30.93 -3.17
CA ILE A 652 -25.94 31.45 -2.15
C ILE A 652 -25.24 32.47 -1.26
N ASP A 653 -25.96 33.52 -0.90
CA ASP A 653 -25.46 34.60 -0.05
C ASP A 653 -26.22 34.62 1.28
N TYR A 654 -25.48 34.81 2.37
CA TYR A 654 -25.99 34.94 3.73
C TYR A 654 -25.47 36.22 4.36
N GLN A 655 -26.25 36.74 5.31
CA GLN A 655 -25.85 37.82 6.20
C GLN A 655 -26.13 37.38 7.63
N ILE A 656 -25.12 37.49 8.49
CA ILE A 656 -25.22 37.12 9.91
C ILE A 656 -24.63 38.22 10.79
N GLU A 657 -25.24 38.43 11.96
CA GLU A 657 -24.66 39.26 13.02
C GLU A 657 -23.80 38.39 13.94
N VAL A 658 -22.50 38.68 14.00
CA VAL A 658 -21.54 37.91 14.77
C VAL A 658 -21.22 38.66 16.07
N PRO A 659 -21.43 38.06 17.25
CA PRO A 659 -21.03 38.64 18.52
C PRO A 659 -19.51 38.84 18.62
N GLN A 660 -19.08 39.73 19.52
CA GLN A 660 -17.67 39.93 19.85
C GLN A 660 -16.98 38.62 20.32
N ASN A 661 -15.65 38.56 20.22
CA ASN A 661 -14.81 37.43 20.64
C ASN A 661 -15.26 36.05 20.10
N SER A 662 -15.65 36.00 18.83
CA SER A 662 -16.26 34.81 18.23
C SER A 662 -15.46 34.29 17.03
N GLN A 663 -15.13 33.00 17.05
CA GLN A 663 -14.69 32.27 15.87
C GLN A 663 -15.90 31.65 15.17
N VAL A 664 -16.10 31.92 13.89
CA VAL A 664 -17.34 31.56 13.18
C VAL A 664 -17.12 30.39 12.23
N TYR A 665 -18.11 29.50 12.17
CA TYR A 665 -18.13 28.34 11.29
C TYR A 665 -19.45 28.19 10.55
N LEU A 666 -19.39 27.58 9.37
CA LEU A 666 -20.54 27.16 8.57
C LEU A 666 -20.52 25.64 8.40
N SER A 667 -21.64 25.00 8.72
CA SER A 667 -21.84 23.55 8.51
C SER A 667 -22.96 23.29 7.53
N PHE A 668 -22.73 22.38 6.58
CA PHE A 668 -23.77 21.83 5.71
C PHE A 668 -24.07 20.37 6.09
N ALA A 669 -25.35 20.06 6.30
CA ALA A 669 -25.84 18.69 6.39
C ALA A 669 -26.34 18.22 5.03
N ASN A 670 -26.11 16.93 4.71
CA ASN A 670 -26.58 16.28 3.48
C ASN A 670 -26.26 17.08 2.19
N LEU A 671 -25.03 17.58 2.07
CA LEU A 671 -24.57 18.31 0.89
C LEU A 671 -24.34 17.35 -0.29
N HIS A 672 -25.07 17.58 -1.38
CA HIS A 672 -25.00 16.81 -2.62
C HIS A 672 -24.66 17.71 -3.80
N PHE A 673 -23.67 17.27 -4.57
CA PHE A 673 -23.19 17.92 -5.79
C PHE A 673 -23.83 17.25 -7.01
N THR A 674 -24.12 18.02 -8.05
CA THR A 674 -24.52 17.44 -9.35
C THR A 674 -23.35 16.86 -10.12
N ASN A 675 -22.14 17.39 -9.91
CA ASN A 675 -20.90 16.87 -10.44
C ASN A 675 -20.01 16.35 -9.31
N ASP A 676 -20.14 15.06 -8.98
CA ASP A 676 -19.37 14.40 -7.91
C ASP A 676 -17.84 14.42 -8.10
N LYS A 677 -17.34 14.80 -9.28
CA LYS A 677 -15.90 14.99 -9.53
C LYS A 677 -15.39 16.35 -9.06
N GLN A 678 -16.27 17.31 -8.82
CA GLN A 678 -15.95 18.67 -8.37
C GLN A 678 -16.49 18.89 -6.96
N LYS A 679 -15.67 18.55 -5.96
CA LYS A 679 -16.01 18.56 -4.53
C LYS A 679 -15.44 19.79 -3.78
N LYS A 680 -15.30 20.91 -4.47
CA LYS A 680 -14.77 22.16 -3.89
C LYS A 680 -15.90 23.11 -3.54
N ILE A 681 -15.67 23.93 -2.52
CA ILE A 681 -16.54 25.03 -2.13
C ILE A 681 -15.68 26.27 -1.97
N ASP A 682 -16.13 27.36 -2.56
CA ASP A 682 -15.51 28.67 -2.44
C ASP A 682 -16.39 29.53 -1.53
N ILE A 683 -15.83 30.01 -0.42
CA ILE A 683 -16.52 30.85 0.55
C ILE A 683 -15.84 32.21 0.59
N LEU A 684 -16.59 33.26 0.27
CA LEU A 684 -16.20 34.66 0.39
C LEU A 684 -16.77 35.23 1.68
N VAL A 685 -15.92 35.74 2.57
CA VAL A 685 -16.36 36.45 3.77
C VAL A 685 -15.77 37.85 3.74
N ASN A 686 -16.63 38.88 3.73
CA ASN A 686 -16.22 40.29 3.71
C ASN A 686 -15.18 40.65 2.62
N GLY A 687 -15.24 39.97 1.47
CA GLY A 687 -14.35 40.20 0.33
C GLY A 687 -13.14 39.25 0.24
N GLU A 688 -12.88 38.42 1.25
CA GLU A 688 -11.79 37.44 1.23
C GLU A 688 -12.28 36.04 0.88
N LYS A 689 -11.70 35.45 -0.17
CA LYS A 689 -12.12 34.16 -0.73
C LYS A 689 -11.25 33.02 -0.19
N LYS A 690 -11.89 31.97 0.30
CA LYS A 690 -11.22 30.71 0.69
C LYS A 690 -11.85 29.52 -0.01
N THR A 691 -11.00 28.63 -0.50
CA THR A 691 -11.42 27.38 -1.15
C THR A 691 -11.24 26.22 -0.19
N TYR A 692 -12.30 25.44 -0.01
CA TYR A 692 -12.35 24.24 0.80
C TYR A 692 -12.62 23.02 -0.06
N THR A 693 -12.07 21.87 0.32
CA THR A 693 -12.46 20.57 -0.23
C THR A 693 -13.52 19.93 0.67
N THR A 694 -14.39 19.13 0.09
CA THR A 694 -15.30 18.21 0.81
C THR A 694 -14.92 16.75 0.58
N ASP A 695 -13.84 16.50 -0.18
CA ASP A 695 -13.37 15.14 -0.40
C ASP A 695 -12.70 14.58 0.86
N ASN A 696 -13.25 13.50 1.40
CA ASN A 696 -12.80 12.83 2.63
C ASN A 696 -12.64 13.76 3.84
N THR A 697 -13.41 14.85 3.91
CA THR A 697 -13.39 15.84 5.00
C THR A 697 -14.81 16.11 5.49
N PHE A 698 -14.97 16.79 6.63
CA PHE A 698 -16.28 17.25 7.08
C PHE A 698 -16.73 18.50 6.30
N ASN A 699 -18.04 18.68 6.15
CA ASN A 699 -18.62 19.89 5.56
C ASN A 699 -18.72 21.02 6.61
N PHE A 700 -17.60 21.34 7.27
CA PHE A 700 -17.51 22.26 8.39
C PHE A 700 -16.40 23.30 8.15
N PHE A 701 -16.79 24.52 7.79
CA PHE A 701 -15.88 25.50 7.20
C PHE A 701 -15.66 26.69 8.13
N ASN A 702 -14.41 27.11 8.26
CA ASN A 702 -14.06 28.31 9.03
C ASN A 702 -14.40 29.59 8.24
N LEU A 703 -15.14 30.50 8.87
CA LEU A 703 -15.50 31.80 8.29
C LEU A 703 -14.65 32.96 8.80
N GLY A 704 -13.86 32.74 9.85
CA GLY A 704 -12.96 33.75 10.43
C GLY A 704 -13.33 34.16 11.85
N TYR A 705 -12.46 35.01 12.42
CA TYR A 705 -12.54 35.49 13.80
C TYR A 705 -12.91 36.98 13.84
N THR A 706 -13.57 37.39 14.93
CA THR A 706 -13.78 38.81 15.23
C THR A 706 -13.64 39.10 16.72
N GLU A 707 -12.89 40.15 17.04
CA GLU A 707 -12.80 40.70 18.39
C GLU A 707 -14.04 41.52 18.72
N GLU A 708 -14.55 42.30 17.77
CA GLU A 708 -15.71 43.17 17.94
C GLU A 708 -16.96 42.58 17.27
N GLN A 709 -18.15 43.00 17.74
CA GLN A 709 -19.41 42.63 17.09
C GLN A 709 -19.47 43.24 15.68
N LYS A 710 -19.69 42.40 14.65
CA LYS A 710 -19.79 42.85 13.26
C LYS A 710 -20.67 41.94 12.41
N THR A 711 -21.19 42.49 11.32
CA THR A 711 -21.95 41.73 10.33
C THR A 711 -21.01 41.03 9.35
N PHE A 712 -21.22 39.74 9.10
CA PHE A 712 -20.50 38.98 8.07
C PHE A 712 -21.37 38.87 6.84
N ASN A 713 -20.87 39.36 5.71
CA ASN A 713 -21.47 39.11 4.40
C ASN A 713 -20.77 37.89 3.78
N ILE A 714 -21.52 36.80 3.62
CA ILE A 714 -20.98 35.49 3.27
C ILE A 714 -21.55 35.09 1.92
N SER A 715 -20.66 34.74 0.98
CA SER A 715 -21.06 34.15 -0.29
C SER A 715 -20.46 32.77 -0.42
N VAL A 716 -21.30 31.77 -0.65
CA VAL A 716 -20.90 30.39 -0.87
C VAL A 716 -21.16 30.04 -2.33
N SER A 717 -20.12 29.67 -3.05
CA SER A 717 -20.19 29.19 -4.44
C SER A 717 -19.65 27.77 -4.54
N PHE A 718 -20.20 27.01 -5.49
CA PHE A 718 -19.87 25.59 -5.71
C PHE A 718 -19.25 25.40 -7.10
N PRO A 719 -17.92 25.57 -7.26
CA PRO A 719 -17.26 25.52 -8.55
C PRO A 719 -17.54 24.23 -9.34
N GLY A 720 -17.90 24.37 -10.61
CA GLY A 720 -18.15 23.25 -11.53
C GLY A 720 -19.48 22.52 -11.28
N ASN A 721 -20.38 23.11 -10.51
CA ASN A 721 -21.70 22.57 -10.18
C ASN A 721 -22.79 23.61 -10.45
N SER A 722 -23.68 23.35 -11.41
CA SER A 722 -24.82 24.22 -11.71
C SER A 722 -26.00 24.00 -10.75
N GLN A 723 -26.04 22.86 -10.07
CA GLN A 723 -27.03 22.60 -9.03
C GLN A 723 -26.39 21.88 -7.82
N VAL A 724 -26.81 22.27 -6.63
CA VAL A 724 -26.40 21.69 -5.35
C VAL A 724 -27.60 21.64 -4.42
N SER A 725 -27.73 20.56 -3.65
CA SER A 725 -28.75 20.43 -2.63
C SER A 725 -28.15 20.14 -1.26
N PHE A 726 -28.80 20.66 -0.21
CA PHE A 726 -28.41 20.46 1.18
C PHE A 726 -29.57 20.73 2.12
N GLU A 727 -29.46 20.27 3.36
CA GLU A 727 -30.35 20.70 4.44
C GLU A 727 -29.99 22.09 4.94
N THR A 728 -30.91 22.75 5.65
CA THR A 728 -30.72 24.08 6.23
C THR A 728 -29.34 24.21 6.91
N PRO A 729 -28.43 25.04 6.38
CA PRO A 729 -27.09 25.15 6.93
C PRO A 729 -27.13 25.77 8.32
N THR A 730 -26.14 25.45 9.13
CA THR A 730 -26.00 26.01 10.47
C THR A 730 -24.74 26.85 10.58
N PHE A 731 -24.90 28.08 11.04
CA PHE A 731 -23.79 28.94 11.46
C PHE A 731 -23.57 28.77 12.96
N TYR A 732 -22.32 28.60 13.36
CA TYR A 732 -21.92 28.47 14.75
C TYR A 732 -20.90 29.56 15.10
N ARG A 733 -21.02 30.16 16.28
CA ARG A 733 -19.89 30.80 16.96
C ARG A 733 -19.29 29.82 17.95
N LEU A 734 -17.97 29.77 17.99
CA LEU A 734 -17.21 29.27 19.12
C LEU A 734 -16.83 30.45 20.00
N ASP A 735 -17.17 30.37 21.28
CA ASP A 735 -16.80 31.35 22.29
C ASP A 735 -15.31 31.23 22.64
N THR A 736 -14.53 32.23 22.21
CA THR A 736 -13.07 32.18 22.37
C THR A 736 -12.61 32.43 23.81
N GLN A 737 -13.45 33.07 24.64
CA GLN A 737 -13.15 33.26 26.06
C GLN A 737 -13.33 31.96 26.82
N ALA A 738 -14.44 31.24 26.59
CA ALA A 738 -14.68 29.93 27.20
C ALA A 738 -13.59 28.92 26.80
N LEU A 739 -13.18 28.90 25.52
CA LEU A 739 -12.06 28.06 25.08
C LEU A 739 -10.76 28.41 25.82
N THR A 740 -10.44 29.71 25.92
CA THR A 740 -9.21 30.16 26.57
C THR A 740 -9.20 29.78 28.05
N GLU A 741 -10.32 29.94 28.75
CA GLU A 741 -10.49 29.53 30.15
C GLU A 741 -10.21 28.03 30.32
N ALA A 742 -10.83 27.18 29.51
CA ALA A 742 -10.66 25.73 29.60
C ALA A 742 -9.21 25.29 29.33
N ILE A 743 -8.55 25.88 28.33
CA ILE A 743 -7.14 25.60 28.01
C ILE A 743 -6.21 26.07 29.14
N GLN A 744 -6.42 27.28 29.66
CA GLN A 744 -5.65 27.80 30.78
C GLN A 744 -5.84 26.92 32.02
N LYS A 745 -7.06 26.46 32.28
CA LYS A 745 -7.36 25.54 33.39
C LYS A 745 -6.54 24.27 33.29
N ILE A 746 -6.48 23.63 32.13
CA ILE A 746 -5.65 22.44 31.91
C ILE A 746 -4.16 22.77 32.11
N LYS A 747 -3.69 23.93 31.62
CA LYS A 747 -2.28 24.38 31.74
C LYS A 747 -1.86 24.74 33.18
N GLU A 748 -2.77 24.85 34.16
CA GLU A 748 -2.42 25.10 35.56
C GLU A 748 -1.58 23.98 36.20
N GLN A 749 -1.59 22.78 35.61
CA GLN A 749 -0.78 21.62 36.00
C GLN A 749 0.20 21.29 34.87
N PRO A 750 1.40 21.88 34.87
CA PRO A 750 2.31 21.81 33.73
C PRO A 750 2.80 20.37 33.49
N VAL A 751 2.85 20.00 32.21
CA VAL A 751 3.46 18.76 31.73
C VAL A 751 4.39 19.09 30.57
N GLU A 752 5.67 18.78 30.74
CA GLU A 752 6.67 18.88 29.70
C GLU A 752 6.85 17.53 29.01
N VAL A 753 6.85 17.54 27.68
CA VAL A 753 6.90 16.31 26.88
C VAL A 753 8.05 16.38 25.90
N SER A 754 8.83 15.31 25.84
CA SER A 754 9.89 15.10 24.86
C SER A 754 9.86 13.67 24.33
N THR A 755 10.58 13.42 23.24
CA THR A 755 10.65 12.12 22.60
C THR A 755 12.08 11.74 22.27
N SER A 756 12.35 10.44 22.26
CA SER A 756 13.56 9.87 21.69
C SER A 756 13.20 8.56 20.99
N LYS A 757 13.21 8.57 19.66
CA LYS A 757 12.84 7.42 18.83
C LYS A 757 11.43 6.92 19.16
N ASN A 758 11.32 5.73 19.77
CA ASN A 758 10.09 5.06 20.17
C ASN A 758 9.79 5.22 21.68
N LYS A 759 10.38 6.23 22.34
CA LYS A 759 10.13 6.57 23.75
C LYS A 759 9.58 7.97 23.89
N VAL A 760 8.66 8.15 24.82
CA VAL A 760 8.10 9.46 25.20
C VAL A 760 8.36 9.69 26.67
N PHE A 761 8.83 10.89 27.01
CA PHE A 761 9.07 11.31 28.38
C PHE A 761 8.09 12.42 28.71
N ALA A 762 7.32 12.26 29.78
CA ALA A 762 6.39 13.26 30.29
C ALA A 762 6.74 13.58 31.74
N THR A 763 7.29 14.77 31.97
CA THR A 763 7.58 15.29 33.31
C THR A 763 6.43 16.17 33.75
N TYR A 764 5.83 15.86 34.89
CA TYR A 764 4.62 16.52 35.37
C TYR A 764 4.79 17.11 36.77
N GLU A 765 4.03 18.16 37.05
CA GLU A 765 3.79 18.69 38.38
C GLU A 765 2.28 18.92 38.57
N VAL A 766 1.65 18.09 39.40
CA VAL A 766 0.20 18.09 39.63
C VAL A 766 -0.11 18.46 41.08
N LYS A 767 -1.16 19.25 41.26
CA LYS A 767 -1.61 19.80 42.56
C LYS A 767 -2.59 18.88 43.30
N GLN A 768 -3.14 17.90 42.58
CA GLN A 768 -4.05 16.86 43.07
C GLN A 768 -3.88 15.57 42.28
N ASP A 769 -4.50 14.50 42.75
CA ASP A 769 -4.57 13.23 42.02
C ASP A 769 -5.23 13.46 40.66
N SER A 770 -4.51 13.10 39.60
CA SER A 770 -4.80 13.48 38.23
C SER A 770 -4.46 12.34 37.28
N SER A 771 -4.94 12.41 36.05
CA SER A 771 -4.45 11.54 34.97
C SER A 771 -3.53 12.34 34.06
N ILE A 772 -2.38 11.77 33.70
CA ILE A 772 -1.63 12.26 32.54
C ILE A 772 -2.28 11.64 31.31
N PHE A 773 -2.98 12.47 30.54
CA PHE A 773 -3.68 12.09 29.32
C PHE A 773 -2.73 12.22 28.14
N PHE A 774 -2.61 11.18 27.31
CA PHE A 774 -1.79 11.21 26.11
C PHE A 774 -2.70 11.20 24.88
N THR A 775 -2.58 12.22 24.04
CA THR A 775 -3.20 12.23 22.71
C THR A 775 -2.44 11.35 21.71
N ILE A 776 -1.84 10.26 22.19
CA ILE A 776 -1.12 9.25 21.39
C ILE A 776 -2.05 8.03 21.31
N PRO A 777 -2.18 7.38 20.15
CA PRO A 777 -3.03 6.20 20.00
C PRO A 777 -2.66 5.10 20.99
N TYR A 778 -3.66 4.56 21.68
CA TYR A 778 -3.46 3.40 22.54
C TYR A 778 -3.07 2.18 21.71
N ASP A 779 -2.03 1.49 22.16
CA ASP A 779 -1.53 0.26 21.55
C ASP A 779 -0.94 -0.62 22.65
N LYS A 780 -1.13 -1.94 22.53
CA LYS A 780 -0.61 -2.93 23.49
C LYS A 780 0.93 -3.00 23.52
N GLY A 781 1.60 -2.43 22.51
CA GLY A 781 3.05 -2.29 22.46
C GLY A 781 3.61 -1.20 23.37
N TRP A 782 2.78 -0.32 23.92
CA TRP A 782 3.22 0.68 24.90
C TRP A 782 3.42 0.09 26.30
N SER A 783 4.47 0.53 26.99
CA SER A 783 4.70 0.28 28.40
C SER A 783 5.10 1.58 29.11
N ALA A 784 4.56 1.82 30.30
CA ALA A 784 4.83 3.00 31.10
C ALA A 784 5.67 2.66 32.34
N TYR A 785 6.58 3.56 32.70
CA TYR A 785 7.39 3.48 33.90
C TYR A 785 7.47 4.84 34.58
N GLN A 786 7.40 4.88 35.91
CA GLN A 786 7.75 6.03 36.73
C GLN A 786 8.89 5.63 37.66
N ASP A 787 10.01 6.34 37.57
CA ASP A 787 11.21 6.10 38.37
C ASP A 787 11.66 4.62 38.36
N GLY A 788 11.55 3.97 37.20
CA GLY A 788 11.90 2.57 36.98
C GLY A 788 10.83 1.54 37.39
N LYS A 789 9.76 1.95 38.07
CA LYS A 789 8.63 1.08 38.42
C LYS A 789 7.58 1.10 37.31
N LYS A 790 7.11 -0.09 36.93
CA LYS A 790 6.09 -0.24 35.88
C LYS A 790 4.76 0.38 36.33
N LEU A 791 4.17 1.19 35.47
CA LEU A 791 2.83 1.75 35.63
C LEU A 791 1.85 1.10 34.67
N GLU A 792 0.59 1.01 35.09
CA GLU A 792 -0.50 0.56 34.23
C GLU A 792 -0.92 1.69 33.28
N ILE A 793 -0.93 1.40 31.99
CA ILE A 793 -1.53 2.26 30.97
C ILE A 793 -3.00 1.88 30.86
N LYS A 794 -3.90 2.85 31.05
CA LYS A 794 -5.34 2.66 30.84
C LYS A 794 -5.75 3.24 29.49
N GLN A 795 -6.58 2.50 28.76
CA GLN A 795 -7.24 3.02 27.57
C GLN A 795 -8.21 4.14 27.98
N ALA A 796 -8.31 5.19 27.16
CA ALA A 796 -9.18 6.32 27.37
C ALA A 796 -9.84 6.72 26.04
N GLN A 797 -11.13 7.07 26.10
CA GLN A 797 -11.96 7.44 24.95
C GLN A 797 -11.91 6.45 23.80
N THR A 798 -11.72 5.16 24.10
CA THR A 798 -11.46 4.07 23.13
C THR A 798 -10.15 4.20 22.33
N GLY A 799 -9.71 5.39 21.94
CA GLY A 799 -8.60 5.60 21.01
C GLY A 799 -7.27 5.99 21.64
N PHE A 800 -7.29 6.53 22.86
CA PHE A 800 -6.15 7.18 23.51
C PHE A 800 -5.74 6.45 24.79
N MET A 801 -4.72 6.96 25.46
CA MET A 801 -4.21 6.36 26.69
C MET A 801 -3.98 7.37 27.79
N LYS A 802 -4.07 6.91 29.04
CA LYS A 802 -3.80 7.69 30.24
C LYS A 802 -3.03 6.89 31.28
N VAL A 803 -2.39 7.60 32.18
CA VAL A 803 -1.77 7.05 33.40
C VAL A 803 -2.23 7.89 34.60
N ASP A 804 -2.75 7.24 35.63
CA ASP A 804 -3.20 7.90 36.85
C ASP A 804 -1.99 8.15 37.76
N VAL A 805 -1.85 9.38 38.25
CA VAL A 805 -0.72 9.82 39.08
C VAL A 805 -1.21 10.52 40.35
N PRO A 806 -0.56 10.29 41.50
CA PRO A 806 -0.88 10.99 42.72
C PRO A 806 -0.41 12.46 42.64
N LYS A 807 -0.94 13.30 43.52
CA LYS A 807 -0.42 14.65 43.76
C LYS A 807 1.11 14.66 43.92
N GLY A 808 1.79 15.55 43.21
CA GLY A 808 3.24 15.73 43.30
C GLY A 808 3.93 15.92 41.95
N LYS A 809 5.22 15.60 41.90
CA LYS A 809 6.05 15.67 40.69
C LYS A 809 6.53 14.27 40.32
N GLY A 810 6.73 14.04 39.03
CA GLY A 810 7.33 12.79 38.55
C GLY A 810 7.61 12.81 37.06
N THR A 811 8.30 11.78 36.59
CA THR A 811 8.57 11.57 35.17
C THR A 811 8.05 10.21 34.74
N ILE A 812 7.13 10.21 33.77
CA ILE A 812 6.65 9.01 33.09
C ILE A 812 7.49 8.77 31.86
N THR A 813 8.05 7.57 31.73
CA THR A 813 8.70 7.10 30.51
C THR A 813 7.81 6.07 29.83
N LEU A 814 7.30 6.40 28.65
CA LEU A 814 6.65 5.46 27.75
C LEU A 814 7.70 4.85 26.80
N SER A 815 7.61 3.56 26.55
CA SER A 815 8.44 2.85 25.57
C SER A 815 7.57 1.95 24.71
N PHE A 816 7.68 2.08 23.39
CA PHE A 816 6.95 1.25 22.44
C PHE A 816 7.81 0.11 21.91
N ILE A 817 7.35 -1.12 22.06
CA ILE A 817 7.87 -2.29 21.35
C ILE A 817 6.66 -2.99 20.73
N PRO A 818 6.63 -3.27 19.40
CA PRO A 818 5.48 -3.90 18.78
C PRO A 818 5.04 -5.15 19.55
N ASN A 819 3.75 -5.24 19.86
CA ASN A 819 3.22 -6.36 20.62
C ASN A 819 3.56 -7.69 19.90
N GLY A 820 4.13 -8.66 20.63
CA GLY A 820 4.58 -9.93 20.05
C GLY A 820 5.99 -9.92 19.46
N PHE A 821 6.69 -8.78 19.37
CA PHE A 821 8.05 -8.72 18.78
C PHE A 821 9.05 -9.60 19.54
N VAL A 822 9.09 -9.50 20.87
CA VAL A 822 10.01 -10.28 21.71
C VAL A 822 9.74 -11.78 21.56
N ILE A 823 8.46 -12.18 21.60
CA ILE A 823 8.05 -13.58 21.43
C ILE A 823 8.43 -14.07 20.03
N GLY A 824 8.12 -13.28 19.00
CA GLY A 824 8.46 -13.57 17.61
C GLY A 824 9.97 -13.74 17.41
N ALA A 825 10.78 -12.85 17.98
CA ALA A 825 12.24 -12.93 17.91
C ALA A 825 12.79 -14.20 18.58
N VAL A 826 12.28 -14.56 19.76
CA VAL A 826 12.67 -15.81 20.46
C VAL A 826 12.30 -17.04 19.61
N CYS A 827 11.10 -17.07 19.04
CA CYS A 827 10.66 -18.13 18.14
C CYS A 827 11.55 -18.23 16.90
N SER A 828 11.89 -17.09 16.30
CA SER A 828 12.74 -17.03 15.10
C SER A 828 14.16 -17.55 15.36
N VAL A 829 14.80 -17.13 16.45
CA VAL A 829 16.14 -17.61 16.85
C VAL A 829 16.09 -19.11 17.15
N THR A 830 15.07 -19.56 17.86
CA THR A 830 14.87 -20.99 18.16
C THR A 830 14.71 -21.80 16.87
N ALA A 831 13.92 -21.32 15.91
CA ALA A 831 13.71 -21.99 14.63
C ALA A 831 15.01 -22.08 13.80
N LEU A 832 15.85 -21.03 13.80
CA LEU A 832 17.17 -21.05 13.17
C LEU A 832 18.09 -22.12 13.79
N LEU A 833 18.13 -22.20 15.12
CA LEU A 833 18.91 -23.21 15.84
C LEU A 833 18.41 -24.63 15.54
N LEU A 834 17.08 -24.84 15.60
CA LEU A 834 16.45 -26.12 15.28
C LEU A 834 16.71 -26.53 13.82
N PHE A 835 16.68 -25.59 12.87
CA PHE A 835 17.05 -25.88 11.49
C PHE A 835 18.52 -26.28 11.37
N GLY A 836 19.43 -25.58 12.03
CA GLY A 836 20.86 -25.92 12.06
C GLY A 836 21.10 -27.36 12.57
N ILE A 837 20.49 -27.71 13.70
CA ILE A 837 20.56 -29.05 14.29
C ILE A 837 19.94 -30.10 13.35
N TYR A 838 18.76 -29.82 12.82
CA TYR A 838 18.05 -30.72 11.92
C TYR A 838 18.86 -30.99 10.65
N ASN A 839 19.39 -29.95 10.02
CA ASN A 839 20.21 -30.06 8.82
C ASN A 839 21.51 -30.83 9.09
N TYR A 840 22.17 -30.58 10.23
CA TYR A 840 23.38 -31.32 10.62
C TYR A 840 23.11 -32.82 10.84
N LYS A 841 22.07 -33.17 11.61
CA LYS A 841 21.70 -34.57 11.87
C LYS A 841 21.37 -35.33 10.59
N ARG A 842 20.59 -34.71 9.70
CA ARG A 842 20.19 -35.33 8.44
C ARG A 842 21.37 -35.53 7.49
N ASN A 843 22.32 -34.61 7.43
CA ASN A 843 23.51 -34.78 6.63
C ASN A 843 24.45 -35.85 7.21
N SER A 844 24.58 -35.93 8.54
CA SER A 844 25.39 -36.95 9.22
C SER A 844 24.82 -38.35 9.10
N SER A 845 23.49 -38.49 8.91
CA SER A 845 22.86 -39.79 8.61
C SER A 845 23.01 -40.26 7.16
N MET A 846 23.56 -39.41 6.28
CA MET A 846 23.76 -39.70 4.84
C MET A 846 25.22 -39.98 4.48
N THR A 847 26.15 -39.58 5.34
CA THR A 847 27.56 -40.02 5.36
C THR A 847 27.65 -41.33 6.12
#